data_AF-A0A8J6EKS5-F1
#
_entry.id   AF-A0A8J6EKS5-F1
#
_cell.length_a   1.000
_cell.length_b   1.000
_cell.length_c   1.000
_cell.angle_alpha   90.00
_cell.angle_beta   90.00
_cell.angle_gamma   90.00
#
_symmetry.space_group_name_H-M   'P 1'
#
loop_
_entity.id
_entity.type
_entity.pdbx_description
1 polymer ?
#
loop_
_entity_poly.entity_id
_entity_poly.type
_entity_poly.pdbx_seq_one_letter_code
_entity_poly.pdbx_strand_id
1 'polypeptide(L)'
;MHWKETARWIKFEEDVEQDTSRWGKPHVASLSFRSLLELRKTITHGAVLLDLDQTAMPGIAQMIVETMVVSDQIRVIDRANVLRSLLLKHSHPNDGREPSHPRNTSTSGASNHVTTNSPPKETTANNSHMDQDSKQKTLNGPDGHRLRQWKLMEKIPENAEATVVLVGCVEFLANPAMAFARLSEAVLLESVLEVPIPVRFLFVLLGPSQSNMDYHEIGRSISTLMSDKVFHEAAYMAAERQDLLNAINEFLDCSMVLPPCEVQGKDLLRSIATFQKELLRKRREREQRHTNVVKPDDDDDDDSELDPLERSGFLFGGLIRDIRRRYVQYWSDIKDGLNSQCFAAALFIYFAALSPAITFGGLLGEKTQGLMGVSELIVSTSVLGVLFSLLAAQPLLIIGFSGPLLVFEEAFFKFCQVQDIEYLTGRVWIGFWLVLFVLVMVAAEGSFLVRYISPFTQEIFAFLISLIFINETFYKLYKVFADHPLLRTYPSGGSGNRGAAIGPRMQPNTALLSLILMSGTFLIAFFLRKFKNSRFLGGKARRVIGDFGIPISILVMVLIDYTITDTYTQKLNVPSGLSVTSPGKRGWFVHPMGTSSPFPLWMMFASAIPALLVFILIFMETQITTLIVSRKERRLKKGSGFHLDLLLIGSLSGLCAVFGLPWLTATTVRSVTHVNALTLMSKTAPGERPRISEVKEQRVTGVMIATLVGLSIVMGEMLRQIPLAVLFGIFLYMGVTSLTGIQLFERLLLILMHPKHHPEHPYVVKVCTWRMHLFTCVQLSCIVLLWVVKSSPASLAFPFLLILTVPLRRFILPRFFHERELKALDSEDVEPNFDEDGQDEYNELHMPV
;
A
#
# COMPACT_ATOMS: atom_id res chain seq x y z
N MET A 1 -42.66 28.98 -32.39
CA MET A 1 -41.38 28.68 -31.73
C MET A 1 -40.85 27.38 -32.28
N HIS A 2 -39.55 27.24 -32.42
CA HIS A 2 -38.88 25.99 -32.77
C HIS A 2 -37.54 25.97 -32.05
N TRP A 3 -37.00 24.79 -31.76
CA TRP A 3 -35.68 24.66 -31.17
C TRP A 3 -34.63 24.84 -32.27
N LYS A 4 -33.60 25.63 -32.02
CA LYS A 4 -32.50 25.85 -32.97
C LYS A 4 -31.21 25.41 -32.32
N GLU A 5 -30.44 24.58 -33.01
CA GLU A 5 -29.10 24.19 -32.56
C GLU A 5 -28.13 25.37 -32.71
N THR A 6 -27.48 25.76 -31.61
CA THR A 6 -26.59 26.93 -31.54
C THR A 6 -25.13 26.57 -31.30
N ALA A 7 -24.85 25.46 -30.62
CA ALA A 7 -23.50 25.03 -30.27
C ALA A 7 -23.44 23.51 -30.08
N ARG A 8 -22.25 22.92 -30.24
CA ARG A 8 -21.99 21.49 -29.98
C ARG A 8 -20.62 21.24 -29.36
N TRP A 9 -20.50 20.10 -28.67
CA TRP A 9 -19.26 19.64 -28.04
C TRP A 9 -18.95 18.19 -28.42
N ILE A 10 -17.74 17.95 -28.93
CA ILE A 10 -17.18 16.61 -29.14
C ILE A 10 -15.90 16.45 -28.30
N LYS A 11 -15.05 17.47 -28.36
CA LYS A 11 -13.85 17.66 -27.51
C LYS A 11 -13.65 19.14 -27.18
N PHE A 12 -13.98 19.98 -28.14
CA PHE A 12 -13.96 21.43 -28.07
C PHE A 12 -15.33 21.98 -28.46
N GLU A 13 -15.61 23.23 -28.08
CA GLU A 13 -16.84 23.94 -28.40
C GLU A 13 -16.80 24.40 -29.86
N GLU A 14 -17.89 24.17 -30.59
CA GLU A 14 -18.13 24.70 -31.93
C GLU A 14 -19.47 25.44 -31.94
N ASP A 15 -19.44 26.75 -32.17
CA ASP A 15 -20.64 27.60 -32.27
C ASP A 15 -21.14 27.73 -33.70
N VAL A 16 -22.44 27.98 -33.86
CA VAL A 16 -23.03 28.36 -35.15
C VAL A 16 -22.89 29.87 -35.35
N GLU A 17 -22.16 30.27 -36.37
CA GLU A 17 -21.99 31.68 -36.74
C GLU A 17 -23.35 32.30 -37.13
N GLN A 18 -23.71 33.42 -36.48
CA GLN A 18 -25.02 34.06 -36.65
C GLN A 18 -25.29 34.52 -38.09
N ASP A 19 -24.25 34.99 -38.80
CA ASP A 19 -24.39 35.55 -40.16
C ASP A 19 -24.41 34.48 -41.26
N THR A 20 -23.70 33.36 -41.07
CA THR A 20 -23.48 32.36 -42.13
C THR A 20 -24.27 31.08 -41.90
N SER A 21 -24.82 30.86 -40.70
CA SER A 21 -25.42 29.59 -40.27
C SER A 21 -24.50 28.39 -40.53
N ARG A 22 -23.18 28.60 -40.38
CA ARG A 22 -22.16 27.55 -40.49
C ARG A 22 -21.51 27.33 -39.13
N TRP A 23 -21.00 26.11 -38.93
CA TRP A 23 -20.17 25.78 -37.77
C TRP A 23 -18.85 26.56 -37.83
N GLY A 24 -18.56 27.27 -36.74
CA GLY A 24 -17.30 27.97 -36.51
C GLY A 24 -16.15 27.00 -36.25
N LYS A 25 -14.96 27.55 -35.98
CA LYS A 25 -13.77 26.74 -35.65
C LYS A 25 -13.87 26.19 -34.21
N PRO A 26 -13.42 24.95 -33.97
CA PRO A 26 -13.38 24.38 -32.63
C PRO A 26 -12.45 25.20 -31.74
N HIS A 27 -12.91 25.54 -30.54
CA HIS A 27 -12.16 26.32 -29.57
C HIS A 27 -12.44 25.85 -28.13
N VAL A 28 -11.59 26.26 -27.19
CA VAL A 28 -11.75 25.92 -25.77
C VAL A 28 -12.90 26.74 -25.20
N ALA A 29 -13.85 26.08 -24.55
CA ALA A 29 -14.98 26.75 -23.90
C ALA A 29 -14.51 27.67 -22.78
N SER A 30 -14.94 28.92 -22.83
CA SER A 30 -14.70 29.96 -21.83
C SER A 30 -15.93 30.09 -20.92
N LEU A 31 -15.90 29.41 -19.78
CA LEU A 31 -17.01 29.43 -18.83
C LEU A 31 -16.90 30.60 -17.84
N SER A 32 -18.01 31.25 -17.56
CA SER A 32 -18.07 32.22 -16.47
C SER A 32 -18.20 31.51 -15.12
N PHE A 33 -17.53 32.02 -14.08
CA PHE A 33 -17.69 31.47 -12.72
C PHE A 33 -19.14 31.59 -12.23
N ARG A 34 -19.85 32.64 -12.64
CA ARG A 34 -21.25 32.87 -12.29
C ARG A 34 -22.19 31.81 -12.88
N SER A 35 -22.03 31.45 -14.15
CA SER A 35 -22.87 30.44 -14.80
C SER A 35 -22.70 29.06 -14.18
N LEU A 36 -21.50 28.70 -13.72
CA LEU A 36 -21.26 27.45 -12.99
C LEU A 36 -21.96 27.42 -11.61
N LEU A 37 -21.95 28.54 -10.88
CA LEU A 37 -22.67 28.66 -9.61
C LEU A 37 -24.20 28.63 -9.82
N GLU A 38 -24.69 29.28 -10.87
CA GLU A 38 -26.11 29.24 -11.24
C GLU A 38 -26.52 27.83 -11.68
N LEU A 39 -25.71 27.12 -12.47
CA LEU A 39 -25.92 25.72 -12.81
C LEU A 39 -26.04 24.85 -11.56
N ARG A 40 -25.08 24.95 -10.63
CA ARG A 40 -25.12 24.23 -9.34
C ARG A 40 -26.42 24.53 -8.59
N LYS A 41 -26.82 25.79 -8.49
CA LYS A 41 -28.06 26.21 -7.82
C LYS A 41 -29.29 25.62 -8.50
N THR A 42 -29.35 25.60 -9.84
CA THR A 42 -30.46 24.99 -10.57
C THR A 42 -30.55 23.49 -10.32
N ILE A 43 -29.43 22.76 -10.30
CA ILE A 43 -29.42 21.30 -10.01
C ILE A 43 -29.83 21.01 -8.58
N THR A 44 -29.45 21.85 -7.60
CA THR A 44 -29.87 21.69 -6.20
C THR A 44 -31.40 21.71 -6.03
N HIS A 45 -32.09 22.62 -6.73
CA HIS A 45 -33.56 22.81 -6.64
C HIS A 45 -34.30 22.17 -7.82
N GLY A 46 -33.55 21.51 -8.71
CA GLY A 46 -33.95 20.94 -10.00
C GLY A 46 -34.81 19.70 -9.91
N ALA A 47 -35.62 19.42 -10.94
CA ALA A 47 -36.14 18.07 -11.15
C ALA A 47 -34.97 17.19 -11.63
N VAL A 48 -34.67 16.10 -10.92
CA VAL A 48 -33.58 15.17 -11.30
C VAL A 48 -34.19 13.79 -11.43
N LEU A 49 -34.18 13.25 -12.65
CA LEU A 49 -34.69 11.92 -12.98
C LEU A 49 -33.51 11.05 -13.40
N LEU A 50 -33.19 10.04 -12.62
CA LEU A 50 -32.13 9.09 -12.94
C LEU A 50 -32.76 7.75 -13.32
N ASP A 51 -32.27 7.14 -14.39
CA ASP A 51 -32.74 5.86 -14.95
C ASP A 51 -34.19 5.88 -15.41
N LEU A 52 -34.55 6.92 -16.17
CA LEU A 52 -35.88 7.06 -16.76
C LEU A 52 -36.11 6.04 -17.89
N ASP A 53 -37.09 5.15 -17.69
CA ASP A 53 -37.46 4.10 -18.66
C ASP A 53 -38.48 4.62 -19.69
N GLN A 54 -38.01 5.40 -20.66
CA GLN A 54 -38.81 5.95 -21.74
C GLN A 54 -38.05 5.92 -23.08
N THR A 55 -38.76 5.54 -24.15
CA THR A 55 -38.16 5.31 -25.48
C THR A 55 -38.54 6.34 -26.54
N ALA A 56 -39.32 7.37 -26.19
CA ALA A 56 -39.77 8.40 -27.12
C ALA A 56 -39.82 9.78 -26.48
N MET A 57 -39.50 10.83 -27.26
CA MET A 57 -39.48 12.22 -26.79
C MET A 57 -40.80 12.68 -26.13
N PRO A 58 -42.00 12.32 -26.63
CA PRO A 58 -43.26 12.63 -25.94
C PRO A 58 -43.36 12.04 -24.53
N GLY A 59 -42.93 10.79 -24.34
CA GLY A 59 -42.94 10.12 -23.03
C GLY A 59 -41.94 10.75 -22.07
N ILE A 60 -40.72 11.04 -22.55
CA ILE A 60 -39.68 11.73 -21.78
C ILE A 60 -40.17 13.12 -21.34
N ALA A 61 -40.73 13.90 -22.27
CA ALA A 61 -41.25 15.24 -21.99
C ALA A 61 -42.40 15.23 -20.98
N GLN A 62 -43.31 14.24 -21.06
CA GLN A 62 -44.38 14.09 -20.10
C GLN A 62 -43.85 13.83 -18.68
N MET A 63 -42.90 12.91 -18.52
CA MET A 63 -42.32 12.57 -17.22
C MET A 63 -41.52 13.73 -16.61
N ILE A 64 -40.78 14.46 -17.44
CA ILE A 64 -40.06 15.69 -17.03
C ILE A 64 -41.05 16.71 -16.48
N VAL A 65 -42.12 17.01 -17.23
CA VAL A 65 -43.10 18.02 -16.84
C VAL A 65 -43.87 17.61 -15.58
N GLU A 66 -44.27 16.34 -15.47
CA GLU A 66 -44.93 15.83 -14.25
C GLU A 66 -44.02 15.97 -13.02
N THR A 67 -42.73 15.65 -13.17
CA THR A 67 -41.76 15.79 -12.08
C THR A 67 -41.52 17.26 -11.72
N MET A 68 -41.47 18.17 -12.70
CA MET A 68 -41.37 19.62 -12.46
C MET A 68 -42.58 20.18 -11.70
N VAL A 69 -43.79 19.65 -11.94
CA VAL A 69 -45.00 20.00 -11.16
C VAL A 69 -44.89 19.46 -9.73
N VAL A 70 -44.48 18.19 -9.56
CA VAL A 70 -44.33 17.57 -8.23
C VAL A 70 -43.27 18.27 -7.38
N SER A 71 -42.21 18.78 -8.00
CA SER A 71 -41.14 19.56 -7.34
C SER A 71 -41.46 21.06 -7.22
N ASP A 72 -42.70 21.46 -7.48
CA ASP A 72 -43.23 22.83 -7.37
C ASP A 72 -42.43 23.88 -8.16
N GLN A 73 -41.79 23.47 -9.26
CA GLN A 73 -41.08 24.39 -10.15
C GLN A 73 -42.01 25.11 -11.12
N ILE A 74 -43.08 24.42 -11.54
CA ILE A 74 -44.08 24.95 -12.47
C ILE A 74 -45.49 24.72 -11.90
N ARG A 75 -46.39 25.68 -12.14
CA ARG A 75 -47.78 25.55 -11.72
C ARG A 75 -48.50 24.54 -12.62
N VAL A 76 -49.50 23.86 -12.07
CA VAL A 76 -50.33 22.87 -12.79
C VAL A 76 -50.96 23.47 -14.06
N ILE A 77 -51.31 24.77 -14.04
CA ILE A 77 -51.89 25.49 -15.18
C ILE A 77 -50.91 25.60 -16.36
N ASP A 78 -49.60 25.71 -16.06
CA ASP A 78 -48.55 25.90 -17.05
C ASP A 78 -48.07 24.57 -17.66
N ARG A 79 -48.52 23.42 -17.12
CA ARG A 79 -48.17 22.05 -17.56
C ARG A 79 -48.30 21.85 -19.07
N ALA A 80 -49.45 22.21 -19.64
CA ALA A 80 -49.72 22.00 -21.07
C ALA A 80 -48.83 22.87 -21.97
N ASN A 81 -48.50 24.08 -21.51
CA ASN A 81 -47.65 25.01 -22.25
C ASN A 81 -46.20 24.53 -22.26
N VAL A 82 -45.68 24.07 -21.11
CA VAL A 82 -44.31 23.51 -21.02
C VAL A 82 -44.19 22.25 -21.87
N LEU A 83 -45.15 21.32 -21.77
CA LEU A 83 -45.16 20.10 -22.59
C LEU A 83 -45.15 20.42 -24.09
N ARG A 84 -45.97 21.38 -24.53
CA ARG A 84 -46.00 21.83 -25.93
C ARG A 84 -44.67 22.43 -26.37
N SER A 85 -43.99 23.18 -25.50
CA SER A 85 -42.68 23.76 -25.78
C SER A 85 -41.58 22.71 -25.95
N LEU A 86 -41.59 21.64 -25.16
CA LEU A 86 -40.60 20.55 -25.28
C LEU A 86 -40.79 19.71 -26.55
N LEU A 87 -41.99 19.69 -27.13
CA LEU A 87 -42.33 18.93 -28.34
C LEU A 87 -42.28 19.77 -29.62
N LEU A 88 -41.70 20.97 -29.57
CA LEU A 88 -41.46 21.78 -30.76
C LEU A 88 -40.43 21.11 -31.68
N LYS A 89 -40.54 21.38 -32.99
CA LYS A 89 -39.60 20.88 -33.99
C LYS A 89 -38.18 21.43 -33.71
N HIS A 90 -37.16 20.59 -33.81
CA HIS A 90 -35.75 20.99 -33.83
C HIS A 90 -35.33 21.36 -35.25
N SER A 91 -34.59 22.45 -35.41
CA SER A 91 -33.99 22.90 -36.65
C SER A 91 -32.48 22.88 -36.54
N HIS A 92 -31.83 22.28 -37.53
CA HIS A 92 -30.39 22.20 -37.63
C HIS A 92 -29.86 23.23 -38.65
N PRO A 93 -28.61 23.72 -38.53
CA PRO A 93 -28.08 24.78 -39.39
C PRO A 93 -28.18 24.49 -40.91
N ASN A 94 -28.24 23.22 -41.30
CA ASN A 94 -28.33 22.79 -42.70
C ASN A 94 -29.76 22.51 -43.20
N ASP A 95 -30.80 22.60 -42.38
CA ASP A 95 -32.19 22.28 -42.78
C ASP A 95 -32.83 23.37 -43.67
N GLY A 96 -32.28 24.59 -43.65
CA GLY A 96 -32.88 25.78 -44.28
C GLY A 96 -32.67 25.96 -45.79
N ARG A 97 -32.23 24.93 -46.54
CA ARG A 97 -31.97 25.04 -47.99
C ARG A 97 -32.88 24.16 -48.83
N GLU A 98 -34.20 24.36 -48.75
CA GLU A 98 -35.08 24.00 -49.85
C GLU A 98 -35.07 25.11 -50.92
N PRO A 99 -34.89 24.79 -52.22
CA PRO A 99 -34.94 25.80 -53.27
C PRO A 99 -36.39 26.22 -53.51
N SER A 100 -36.70 27.48 -53.19
CA SER A 100 -37.91 28.16 -53.66
C SER A 100 -37.86 28.33 -55.17
N HIS A 101 -38.44 27.39 -55.91
CA HIS A 101 -38.66 27.54 -57.35
C HIS A 101 -39.85 28.48 -57.62
N PRO A 102 -39.69 29.56 -58.40
CA PRO A 102 -40.78 30.07 -59.22
C PRO A 102 -40.93 29.13 -60.42
N ARG A 103 -42.13 28.58 -60.56
CA ARG A 103 -42.55 27.66 -61.63
C ARG A 103 -42.72 28.45 -62.93
N ASN A 104 -41.72 28.43 -63.80
CA ASN A 104 -41.92 28.70 -65.23
C ASN A 104 -41.71 27.42 -66.04
N THR A 105 -42.81 26.99 -66.64
CA THR A 105 -42.97 25.96 -67.65
C THR A 105 -42.04 26.14 -68.85
N SER A 106 -41.27 25.10 -69.19
CA SER A 106 -41.26 24.51 -70.55
C SER A 106 -40.29 23.33 -70.63
N THR A 107 -40.85 22.18 -71.00
CA THR A 107 -40.18 20.95 -71.43
C THR A 107 -39.94 20.96 -72.93
N SER A 108 -38.71 20.65 -73.35
CA SER A 108 -38.35 19.90 -74.57
C SER A 108 -36.82 19.91 -74.65
N GLY A 109 -36.06 18.83 -74.80
CA GLY A 109 -36.32 17.41 -75.05
C GLY A 109 -35.01 16.82 -75.57
N ALA A 110 -34.79 15.51 -75.33
CA ALA A 110 -33.88 14.61 -76.06
C ALA A 110 -32.37 14.94 -76.09
N SER A 111 -31.41 14.04 -76.21
CA SER A 111 -31.27 12.58 -76.03
C SER A 111 -29.80 12.28 -76.40
N ASN A 112 -29.21 11.24 -75.80
CA ASN A 112 -28.09 10.42 -76.32
C ASN A 112 -26.68 11.09 -76.36
N HIS A 113 -25.54 10.39 -76.29
CA HIS A 113 -25.09 9.00 -76.44
C HIS A 113 -23.76 8.92 -75.60
N VAL A 114 -23.52 7.94 -74.71
CA VAL A 114 -22.88 6.62 -74.93
C VAL A 114 -21.35 6.64 -75.13
N THR A 115 -20.67 6.07 -74.11
CA THR A 115 -19.47 5.19 -74.11
C THR A 115 -18.17 5.71 -74.75
N THR A 116 -16.94 5.38 -74.30
CA THR A 116 -16.40 4.07 -73.87
C THR A 116 -14.92 4.27 -73.46
N ASN A 117 -14.38 3.27 -72.76
CA ASN A 117 -12.99 2.80 -72.77
C ASN A 117 -12.00 3.19 -71.67
N SER A 118 -11.33 2.12 -71.25
CA SER A 118 -10.56 1.85 -70.05
C SER A 118 -9.04 1.88 -70.35
N PRO A 119 -8.14 1.38 -69.47
CA PRO A 119 -7.00 2.08 -68.84
C PRO A 119 -5.65 1.69 -69.52
N PRO A 120 -4.41 2.03 -69.03
CA PRO A 120 -3.79 1.37 -67.85
C PRO A 120 -2.65 2.14 -67.08
N LYS A 121 -2.24 1.60 -65.92
CA LYS A 121 -0.87 1.46 -65.31
C LYS A 121 0.06 2.69 -65.15
N GLU A 122 0.98 2.86 -64.20
CA GLU A 122 1.53 2.22 -62.98
C GLU A 122 2.60 3.22 -62.44
N THR A 123 3.12 2.99 -61.22
CA THR A 123 4.45 3.40 -60.68
C THR A 123 4.69 4.76 -59.96
N THR A 124 4.88 4.63 -58.63
CA THR A 124 5.95 5.15 -57.73
C THR A 124 6.22 6.66 -57.52
N ALA A 125 5.99 7.07 -56.26
CA ALA A 125 6.81 7.85 -55.31
C ALA A 125 7.62 9.08 -55.78
N ASN A 126 7.27 10.29 -55.30
CA ASN A 126 7.96 10.99 -54.18
C ASN A 126 7.43 12.42 -53.95
N ASN A 127 7.57 12.87 -52.71
CA ASN A 127 7.15 14.14 -52.10
C ASN A 127 7.46 15.44 -52.88
N SER A 128 6.51 16.39 -52.86
CA SER A 128 6.77 17.78 -52.44
C SER A 128 5.47 18.56 -52.18
N HIS A 129 5.51 19.41 -51.16
CA HIS A 129 4.49 20.38 -50.74
C HIS A 129 4.01 21.29 -51.88
N MET A 130 2.70 21.52 -52.00
CA MET A 130 2.15 22.82 -52.42
C MET A 130 0.67 22.97 -52.03
N ASP A 131 0.34 24.19 -51.64
CA ASP A 131 -0.91 24.70 -51.08
C ASP A 131 -2.19 24.26 -51.81
N GLN A 132 -3.23 23.95 -51.02
CA GLN A 132 -4.59 23.75 -51.53
C GLN A 132 -5.59 24.65 -50.80
N ASP A 133 -5.38 25.97 -50.93
CA ASP A 133 -6.37 26.98 -50.58
C ASP A 133 -7.07 27.46 -51.86
N SER A 134 -7.88 26.58 -52.49
CA SER A 134 -8.75 26.94 -53.63
C SER A 134 -9.59 25.77 -54.14
N LYS A 135 -10.55 25.27 -53.35
CA LYS A 135 -11.65 24.43 -53.88
C LYS A 135 -12.86 24.38 -52.94
N GLN A 136 -13.43 25.53 -52.63
CA GLN A 136 -14.71 25.60 -51.91
C GLN A 136 -15.71 26.48 -52.66
N LYS A 137 -16.01 26.11 -53.90
CA LYS A 137 -16.98 26.85 -54.71
C LYS A 137 -17.79 25.99 -55.67
N THR A 138 -18.28 24.83 -55.23
CA THR A 138 -19.42 24.12 -55.87
C THR A 138 -19.74 22.84 -55.08
N LEU A 139 -20.72 22.87 -54.15
CA LEU A 139 -21.45 21.65 -53.75
C LEU A 139 -22.73 22.02 -53.00
N ASN A 140 -23.77 22.42 -53.73
CA ASN A 140 -25.13 22.61 -53.23
C ASN A 140 -26.06 21.59 -53.91
N GLY A 141 -25.95 20.33 -53.51
CA GLY A 141 -26.84 19.23 -53.92
C GLY A 141 -27.07 18.24 -52.76
N PRO A 142 -28.06 17.32 -52.87
CA PRO A 142 -28.43 16.37 -51.81
C PRO A 142 -27.26 15.47 -51.36
N ASP A 143 -26.29 15.19 -52.23
CA ASP A 143 -25.07 14.44 -51.91
C ASP A 143 -24.12 15.21 -50.97
N GLY A 144 -24.20 16.54 -50.96
CA GLY A 144 -23.39 17.39 -50.09
C GLY A 144 -23.82 17.35 -48.62
N HIS A 145 -25.09 17.03 -48.35
CA HIS A 145 -25.62 16.91 -46.98
C HIS A 145 -25.18 15.58 -46.35
N ARG A 146 -25.33 14.47 -47.10
CA ARG A 146 -24.83 13.14 -46.70
C ARG A 146 -23.31 13.10 -46.49
N LEU A 147 -22.53 13.75 -47.38
CA LEU A 147 -21.07 13.79 -47.24
C LEU A 147 -20.61 14.58 -46.00
N ARG A 148 -21.36 15.59 -45.56
CA ARG A 148 -21.05 16.35 -44.34
C ARG A 148 -21.46 15.61 -43.08
N GLN A 149 -22.62 14.94 -43.09
CA GLN A 149 -23.05 14.05 -42.01
C GLN A 149 -22.05 12.91 -41.83
N TRP A 150 -21.55 12.33 -42.93
CA TRP A 150 -20.48 11.32 -42.92
C TRP A 150 -19.18 11.84 -42.32
N LYS A 151 -18.71 13.03 -42.75
CA LYS A 151 -17.51 13.67 -42.17
C LYS A 151 -17.64 14.02 -40.70
N LEU A 152 -18.85 14.25 -40.22
CA LEU A 152 -19.12 14.47 -38.80
C LEU A 152 -19.14 13.15 -38.03
N MET A 153 -19.75 12.10 -38.58
CA MET A 153 -19.71 10.75 -38.01
C MET A 153 -18.28 10.21 -37.90
N GLU A 154 -17.40 10.52 -38.86
CA GLU A 154 -15.99 10.12 -38.82
C GLU A 154 -15.21 10.76 -37.65
N LYS A 155 -15.70 11.88 -37.10
CA LYS A 155 -15.10 12.55 -35.92
C LYS A 155 -15.64 12.01 -34.59
N ILE A 156 -16.69 11.18 -34.62
CA ILE A 156 -17.41 10.71 -33.44
C ILE A 156 -17.00 9.25 -33.20
N PRO A 157 -16.60 8.87 -31.96
CA PRO A 157 -16.23 7.50 -31.65
C PRO A 157 -17.36 6.49 -31.93
N GLU A 158 -16.97 5.28 -32.34
CA GLU A 158 -17.91 4.15 -32.44
C GLU A 158 -18.46 3.86 -31.02
N ASN A 159 -19.80 3.86 -30.87
CA ASN A 159 -20.55 3.80 -29.59
C ASN A 159 -20.67 5.11 -28.79
N ALA A 160 -20.56 6.29 -29.41
CA ALA A 160 -20.87 7.54 -28.74
C ALA A 160 -22.35 7.64 -28.36
N GLU A 161 -22.63 8.12 -27.15
CA GLU A 161 -23.96 8.50 -26.67
C GLU A 161 -24.03 10.03 -26.55
N ALA A 162 -25.20 10.60 -26.86
CA ALA A 162 -25.41 12.04 -26.89
C ALA A 162 -26.06 12.58 -25.60
N THR A 163 -25.71 13.82 -25.27
CA THR A 163 -26.43 14.64 -24.29
C THR A 163 -27.13 15.79 -25.01
N VAL A 164 -28.43 15.95 -24.77
CA VAL A 164 -29.23 17.03 -25.35
C VAL A 164 -29.46 18.12 -24.30
N VAL A 165 -29.13 19.37 -24.63
CA VAL A 165 -29.27 20.52 -23.73
C VAL A 165 -30.25 21.52 -24.36
N LEU A 166 -31.43 21.65 -23.77
CA LEU A 166 -32.51 22.52 -24.22
C LEU A 166 -32.64 23.72 -23.28
N VAL A 167 -32.30 24.91 -23.76
CA VAL A 167 -32.37 26.16 -22.98
C VAL A 167 -33.23 27.20 -23.69
N GLY A 168 -34.19 27.81 -23.00
CA GLY A 168 -35.10 28.76 -23.66
C GLY A 168 -35.86 29.71 -22.74
N CYS A 169 -36.21 30.87 -23.28
CA CYS A 169 -37.01 31.89 -22.59
C CYS A 169 -38.50 31.75 -22.96
N VAL A 170 -39.37 31.67 -21.95
CA VAL A 170 -40.82 31.59 -22.10
C VAL A 170 -41.51 32.57 -21.14
N GLU A 171 -42.39 33.43 -21.65
CA GLU A 171 -43.01 34.50 -20.86
C GLU A 171 -44.08 34.00 -19.86
N PHE A 172 -44.63 32.80 -20.05
CA PHE A 172 -45.69 32.27 -19.19
C PHE A 172 -45.16 31.69 -17.86
N LEU A 173 -43.86 31.45 -17.71
CA LEU A 173 -43.26 30.99 -16.45
C LEU A 173 -42.85 32.18 -15.59
N ALA A 174 -43.25 32.18 -14.31
CA ALA A 174 -42.84 33.21 -13.36
C ALA A 174 -41.42 33.00 -12.82
N ASN A 175 -40.98 31.75 -12.70
CA ASN A 175 -39.66 31.35 -12.21
C ASN A 175 -38.99 30.40 -13.21
N PRO A 176 -37.65 30.35 -13.27
CA PRO A 176 -36.92 29.33 -14.02
C PRO A 176 -37.23 27.92 -13.51
N ALA A 177 -37.49 26.99 -14.44
CA ALA A 177 -37.70 25.58 -14.21
C ALA A 177 -36.62 24.77 -14.92
N MET A 178 -36.08 23.76 -14.25
CA MET A 178 -34.95 22.96 -14.73
C MET A 178 -35.16 21.48 -14.45
N ALA A 179 -34.93 20.64 -15.46
CA ALA A 179 -34.85 19.20 -15.30
C ALA A 179 -33.54 18.61 -15.88
N PHE A 180 -32.96 17.69 -15.14
CA PHE A 180 -31.89 16.80 -15.61
C PHE A 180 -32.41 15.37 -15.63
N ALA A 181 -32.31 14.69 -16.77
CA ALA A 181 -32.78 13.34 -16.97
C ALA A 181 -31.67 12.45 -17.53
N ARG A 182 -31.42 11.31 -16.88
CA ARG A 182 -30.64 10.17 -17.42
C ARG A 182 -31.61 9.07 -17.82
N LEU A 183 -31.61 8.66 -19.08
CA LEU A 183 -32.42 7.53 -19.56
C LEU A 183 -31.83 6.20 -19.08
N SER A 184 -32.67 5.17 -18.90
CA SER A 184 -32.25 3.81 -18.50
C SER A 184 -31.37 3.15 -19.58
N GLU A 185 -31.74 3.32 -20.84
CA GLU A 185 -31.01 2.93 -22.05
C GLU A 185 -30.84 4.14 -22.98
N ALA A 186 -29.79 4.15 -23.81
CA ALA A 186 -29.58 5.23 -24.76
C ALA A 186 -30.54 5.05 -25.96
N VAL A 187 -31.32 6.09 -26.28
CA VAL A 187 -32.45 5.99 -27.21
C VAL A 187 -32.23 6.90 -28.41
N LEU A 188 -32.46 6.37 -29.62
CA LEU A 188 -32.39 7.18 -30.84
C LEU A 188 -33.66 8.05 -30.98
N LEU A 189 -33.53 9.33 -30.64
CA LEU A 189 -34.60 10.31 -30.78
C LEU A 189 -34.59 10.90 -32.20
N GLU A 190 -35.50 10.43 -33.05
CA GLU A 190 -35.63 10.93 -34.41
C GLU A 190 -35.92 12.44 -34.43
N SER A 191 -35.23 13.18 -35.30
CA SER A 191 -35.42 14.63 -35.49
C SER A 191 -35.04 15.53 -34.30
N VAL A 192 -34.24 15.05 -33.34
CA VAL A 192 -33.67 15.87 -32.25
C VAL A 192 -32.23 16.30 -32.53
N LEU A 193 -31.45 15.45 -33.19
CA LEU A 193 -30.04 15.68 -33.53
C LEU A 193 -29.82 15.64 -35.04
N GLU A 194 -28.82 16.39 -35.53
CA GLU A 194 -28.41 16.37 -36.95
C GLU A 194 -27.87 14.99 -37.37
N VAL A 195 -27.35 14.20 -36.43
CA VAL A 195 -26.75 12.87 -36.63
C VAL A 195 -27.52 11.82 -35.82
N PRO A 196 -27.75 10.60 -36.35
CA PRO A 196 -28.48 9.54 -35.65
C PRO A 196 -27.64 8.91 -34.52
N ILE A 197 -27.45 9.65 -33.43
CA ILE A 197 -26.73 9.21 -32.22
C ILE A 197 -27.74 8.95 -31.11
N PRO A 198 -27.66 7.84 -30.39
CA PRO A 198 -28.57 7.57 -29.28
C PRO A 198 -28.34 8.58 -28.14
N VAL A 199 -29.43 9.15 -27.64
CA VAL A 199 -29.42 10.13 -26.54
C VAL A 199 -29.50 9.38 -25.22
N ARG A 200 -28.60 9.70 -24.28
CA ARG A 200 -28.58 9.14 -22.93
C ARG A 200 -29.01 10.14 -21.86
N PHE A 201 -28.64 11.41 -22.05
CA PHE A 201 -28.90 12.48 -21.09
C PHE A 201 -29.68 13.62 -21.72
N LEU A 202 -30.61 14.20 -20.98
CA LEU A 202 -31.32 15.41 -21.34
C LEU A 202 -31.22 16.43 -20.20
N PHE A 203 -30.87 17.66 -20.53
CA PHE A 203 -30.96 18.81 -19.65
C PHE A 203 -31.92 19.82 -20.25
N VAL A 204 -32.88 20.28 -19.47
CA VAL A 204 -33.91 21.25 -19.87
C VAL A 204 -33.89 22.41 -18.89
N LEU A 205 -33.80 23.63 -19.39
CA LEU A 205 -33.91 24.85 -18.59
C LEU A 205 -34.79 25.88 -19.31
N LEU A 206 -35.92 26.22 -18.71
CA LEU A 206 -36.91 27.15 -19.25
C LEU A 206 -37.22 28.23 -18.21
N GLY A 207 -37.36 29.50 -18.60
CA GLY A 207 -37.78 30.53 -17.66
C GLY A 207 -38.10 31.88 -18.31
N PRO A 208 -38.50 32.89 -17.53
CA PRO A 208 -38.88 34.21 -18.07
C PRO A 208 -37.68 35.02 -18.57
N SER A 209 -37.94 35.90 -19.54
CA SER A 209 -36.94 36.85 -20.09
C SER A 209 -36.42 37.88 -19.07
N GLN A 210 -37.14 38.11 -17.96
CA GLN A 210 -36.77 39.09 -16.93
C GLN A 210 -35.87 38.51 -15.81
N SER A 211 -35.41 37.26 -15.93
CA SER A 211 -34.51 36.67 -14.94
C SER A 211 -33.10 37.28 -15.00
N ASN A 212 -32.44 37.43 -13.85
CA ASN A 212 -31.02 37.78 -13.74
C ASN A 212 -30.08 36.59 -14.06
N MET A 213 -30.54 35.66 -14.90
CA MET A 213 -29.84 34.42 -15.26
C MET A 213 -29.64 34.41 -16.77
N ASP A 214 -28.45 34.00 -17.20
CA ASP A 214 -28.15 33.79 -18.61
C ASP A 214 -28.33 32.30 -18.95
N TYR A 215 -29.50 31.97 -19.51
CA TYR A 215 -29.85 30.59 -19.84
C TYR A 215 -28.88 29.95 -20.85
N HIS A 216 -28.33 30.74 -21.78
CA HIS A 216 -27.39 30.24 -22.76
C HIS A 216 -26.07 29.83 -22.09
N GLU A 217 -25.53 30.69 -21.23
CA GLU A 217 -24.28 30.40 -20.49
C GLU A 217 -24.43 29.23 -19.50
N ILE A 218 -25.62 29.03 -18.91
CA ILE A 218 -25.88 27.85 -18.07
C ILE A 218 -25.91 26.58 -18.93
N GLY A 219 -26.59 26.61 -20.08
CA GLY A 219 -26.59 25.50 -21.04
C GLY A 219 -25.19 25.14 -21.51
N ARG A 220 -24.40 26.16 -21.86
CA ARG A 220 -22.99 26.04 -22.24
C ARG A 220 -22.13 25.41 -21.13
N SER A 221 -22.38 25.79 -19.88
CA SER A 221 -21.68 25.25 -18.71
C SER A 221 -21.95 23.75 -18.54
N ILE A 222 -23.21 23.30 -18.58
CA ILE A 222 -23.53 21.88 -18.44
C ILE A 222 -23.02 21.06 -19.64
N SER A 223 -23.07 21.58 -20.87
CA SER A 223 -22.51 20.91 -22.05
C SER A 223 -20.99 20.70 -21.92
N THR A 224 -20.29 21.70 -21.38
CA THR A 224 -18.85 21.59 -21.14
C THR A 224 -18.54 20.58 -20.04
N LEU A 225 -19.32 20.56 -18.96
CA LEU A 225 -19.21 19.55 -17.89
C LEU A 225 -19.46 18.13 -18.44
N MET A 226 -20.49 17.93 -19.25
CA MET A 226 -20.79 16.62 -19.87
C MET A 226 -19.72 16.17 -20.88
N SER A 227 -18.85 17.07 -21.33
CA SER A 227 -17.69 16.75 -22.16
C SER A 227 -16.42 16.40 -21.35
N ASP A 228 -16.42 16.69 -20.04
CA ASP A 228 -15.32 16.31 -19.13
C ASP A 228 -15.42 14.82 -18.78
N LYS A 229 -14.29 14.12 -18.89
CA LYS A 229 -14.24 12.67 -18.68
C LYS A 229 -14.64 12.27 -17.25
N VAL A 230 -14.41 13.10 -16.26
CA VAL A 230 -14.70 12.71 -14.88
C VAL A 230 -16.15 13.03 -14.53
N PHE A 231 -16.63 14.21 -14.93
CA PHE A 231 -18.01 14.59 -14.69
C PHE A 231 -18.99 13.66 -15.43
N HIS A 232 -18.74 13.29 -16.69
CA HIS A 232 -19.64 12.39 -17.41
C HIS A 232 -19.67 10.99 -16.77
N GLU A 233 -18.55 10.43 -16.31
CA GLU A 233 -18.48 9.15 -15.59
C GLU A 233 -19.26 9.22 -14.26
N ALA A 234 -19.10 10.32 -13.52
CA ALA A 234 -19.89 10.57 -12.32
C ALA A 234 -21.39 10.66 -12.63
N ALA A 235 -21.79 11.27 -13.75
CA ALA A 235 -23.18 11.33 -14.18
C ALA A 235 -23.76 9.96 -14.57
N TYR A 236 -22.96 9.06 -15.15
CA TYR A 236 -23.34 7.66 -15.38
C TYR A 236 -23.51 6.88 -14.08
N MET A 237 -22.68 7.15 -13.08
CA MET A 237 -22.66 6.41 -11.81
C MET A 237 -23.56 7.01 -10.73
N ALA A 238 -24.08 8.23 -10.93
CA ALA A 238 -24.89 8.94 -9.96
C ALA A 238 -26.15 8.11 -9.59
N ALA A 239 -26.38 7.92 -8.30
CA ALA A 239 -27.60 7.31 -7.78
C ALA A 239 -28.56 8.39 -7.24
N GLU A 240 -28.01 9.51 -6.77
CA GLU A 240 -28.77 10.60 -6.18
C GLU A 240 -28.35 11.97 -6.74
N ARG A 241 -29.18 13.00 -6.53
CA ARG A 241 -28.87 14.40 -6.87
C ARG A 241 -27.54 14.86 -6.25
N GLN A 242 -27.23 14.40 -5.05
CA GLN A 242 -26.03 14.83 -4.32
C GLN A 242 -24.74 14.40 -5.04
N ASP A 243 -24.76 13.27 -5.74
CA ASP A 243 -23.60 12.78 -6.51
C ASP A 243 -23.26 13.73 -7.66
N LEU A 244 -24.28 14.20 -8.38
CA LEU A 244 -24.11 15.22 -9.43
C LEU A 244 -23.58 16.52 -8.86
N LEU A 245 -24.09 16.98 -7.70
CA LEU A 245 -23.60 18.20 -7.04
C LEU A 245 -22.14 18.06 -6.59
N ASN A 246 -21.75 16.88 -6.09
CA ASN A 246 -20.38 16.58 -5.72
C ASN A 246 -19.45 16.59 -6.94
N ALA A 247 -19.89 16.01 -8.06
CA ALA A 247 -19.14 16.05 -9.32
C ALA A 247 -18.95 17.48 -9.86
N ILE A 248 -19.95 18.36 -9.72
CA ILE A 248 -19.79 19.79 -10.05
C ILE A 248 -18.75 20.44 -9.14
N ASN A 249 -18.76 20.16 -7.84
CA ASN A 249 -17.78 20.72 -6.91
C ASN A 249 -16.36 20.25 -7.25
N GLU A 250 -16.18 18.97 -7.60
CA GLU A 250 -14.88 18.43 -8.01
C GLU A 250 -14.36 19.10 -9.30
N PHE A 251 -15.25 19.36 -10.26
CA PHE A 251 -14.92 20.13 -11.46
C PHE A 251 -14.50 21.56 -11.10
N LEU A 252 -15.21 22.21 -10.17
CA LEU A 252 -14.90 23.56 -9.69
C LEU A 252 -13.54 23.63 -8.97
N ASP A 253 -13.20 22.62 -8.17
CA ASP A 253 -11.91 22.53 -7.47
C ASP A 253 -10.72 22.45 -8.44
N CYS A 254 -10.96 21.93 -9.66
CA CYS A 254 -9.98 21.85 -10.74
C CYS A 254 -10.05 23.01 -11.74
N SER A 255 -10.99 23.94 -11.55
CA SER A 255 -11.21 25.07 -12.45
C SER A 255 -10.39 26.29 -12.01
N MET A 256 -9.81 27.00 -12.98
CA MET A 256 -9.03 28.21 -12.71
C MET A 256 -9.89 29.44 -12.98
N VAL A 257 -10.07 30.29 -11.97
CA VAL A 257 -10.74 31.58 -12.13
C VAL A 257 -9.69 32.66 -12.37
N LEU A 258 -9.77 33.31 -13.53
CA LEU A 258 -8.95 34.47 -13.84
C LEU A 258 -9.62 35.74 -13.31
N PRO A 259 -8.90 36.61 -12.58
CA PRO A 259 -9.46 37.88 -12.13
C PRO A 259 -9.76 38.78 -13.35
N PRO A 260 -10.76 39.69 -13.25
CA PRO A 260 -11.11 40.61 -14.32
C PRO A 260 -10.03 41.69 -14.47
N CYS A 261 -8.92 41.35 -15.13
CA CYS A 261 -7.81 42.26 -15.46
C CYS A 261 -7.41 42.07 -16.92
N GLU A 262 -7.05 43.17 -17.60
CA GLU A 262 -6.51 43.10 -18.96
C GLU A 262 -5.11 42.48 -18.94
N VAL A 263 -5.00 41.20 -19.32
CA VAL A 263 -3.71 40.50 -19.39
C VAL A 263 -3.00 40.89 -20.68
N GLN A 264 -2.09 41.86 -20.60
CA GLN A 264 -1.24 42.26 -21.73
C GLN A 264 0.00 41.34 -21.80
N GLY A 265 -0.02 40.37 -22.72
CA GLY A 265 1.16 39.58 -23.10
C GLY A 265 0.90 38.08 -23.26
N LYS A 266 1.30 37.52 -24.43
CA LYS A 266 1.19 36.07 -24.72
C LYS A 266 2.03 35.19 -23.78
N ASP A 267 3.08 35.75 -23.16
CA ASP A 267 3.97 35.01 -22.26
C ASP A 267 3.35 34.75 -20.87
N LEU A 268 2.48 35.64 -20.37
CA LEU A 268 1.74 35.44 -19.12
C LEU A 268 0.73 34.28 -19.24
N LEU A 269 0.10 34.12 -20.41
CA LEU A 269 -0.80 33.00 -20.69
C LEU A 269 -0.08 31.64 -20.70
N ARG A 270 1.22 31.62 -21.02
CA ARG A 270 2.02 30.38 -20.99
C ARG A 270 2.20 29.85 -19.57
N SER A 271 2.32 30.73 -18.57
CA SER A 271 2.37 30.37 -17.14
C SER A 271 1.06 29.70 -16.68
N ILE A 272 -0.08 30.23 -17.12
CA ILE A 272 -1.41 29.66 -16.84
C ILE A 272 -1.53 28.25 -17.43
N ALA A 273 -1.08 28.04 -18.68
CA ALA A 273 -1.11 26.72 -19.31
C ALA A 273 -0.22 25.70 -18.56
N THR A 274 0.94 26.12 -18.06
CA THR A 274 1.79 25.25 -17.22
C THR A 274 1.15 24.91 -15.88
N PHE A 275 0.49 25.88 -15.24
CA PHE A 275 -0.21 25.66 -13.97
C PHE A 275 -1.45 24.76 -14.14
N GLN A 276 -2.21 24.94 -15.22
CA GLN A 276 -3.32 24.06 -15.58
C GLN A 276 -2.84 22.63 -15.84
N LYS A 277 -1.71 22.45 -16.54
CA LYS A 277 -1.10 21.14 -16.78
C LYS A 277 -0.69 20.46 -15.46
N GLU A 278 -0.20 21.23 -14.49
CA GLU A 278 0.17 20.73 -13.17
C GLU A 278 -1.05 20.31 -12.34
N LEU A 279 -2.14 21.09 -12.35
CA LEU A 279 -3.41 20.72 -11.71
C LEU A 279 -3.97 19.42 -12.30
N LEU A 280 -3.99 19.30 -13.63
CA LEU A 280 -4.44 18.09 -14.33
C LEU A 280 -3.53 16.88 -14.06
N ARG A 281 -2.21 17.09 -13.94
CA ARG A 281 -1.27 16.03 -13.55
C ARG A 281 -1.55 15.52 -12.14
N LYS A 282 -1.70 16.43 -11.16
CA LYS A 282 -2.07 16.06 -9.79
C LYS A 282 -3.41 15.35 -9.71
N ARG A 283 -4.37 15.72 -10.58
CA ARG A 283 -5.65 15.02 -10.72
C ARG A 283 -5.47 13.59 -11.24
N ARG A 284 -4.73 13.39 -12.33
CA ARG A 284 -4.40 12.05 -12.87
C ARG A 284 -3.67 11.18 -11.85
N GLU A 285 -2.77 11.77 -11.04
CA GLU A 285 -2.09 11.04 -9.96
C GLU A 285 -3.07 10.59 -8.85
N ARG A 286 -4.10 11.41 -8.52
CA ARG A 286 -5.16 11.03 -7.57
C ARG A 286 -6.09 9.95 -8.15
N GLU A 287 -6.43 10.06 -9.43
CA GLU A 287 -7.26 9.10 -10.16
C GLU A 287 -6.55 7.77 -10.37
N GLN A 288 -5.27 7.74 -10.73
CA GLN A 288 -4.47 6.51 -10.84
C GLN A 288 -4.34 5.79 -9.50
N ARG A 289 -4.28 6.54 -8.38
CA ARG A 289 -4.37 5.94 -7.03
C ARG A 289 -5.73 5.29 -6.76
N HIS A 290 -6.82 5.80 -7.36
CA HIS A 290 -8.17 5.23 -7.23
C HIS A 290 -8.47 4.11 -8.25
N THR A 291 -7.89 4.16 -9.45
CA THR A 291 -8.23 3.26 -10.59
C THR A 291 -7.26 2.11 -10.80
N ASN A 292 -6.04 2.11 -10.23
CA ASN A 292 -5.10 0.96 -10.25
C ASN A 292 -5.60 -0.29 -9.50
N VAL A 293 -6.91 -0.41 -9.30
CA VAL A 293 -7.61 -1.54 -8.69
C VAL A 293 -8.31 -2.40 -9.73
N VAL A 294 -8.62 -1.90 -10.94
CA VAL A 294 -9.43 -2.65 -11.89
C VAL A 294 -8.95 -2.47 -13.34
N LYS A 295 -8.35 -3.56 -13.83
CA LYS A 295 -8.00 -3.97 -15.21
C LYS A 295 -6.59 -3.65 -15.75
N PRO A 296 -5.92 -4.66 -16.34
CA PRO A 296 -4.74 -4.49 -17.17
C PRO A 296 -5.18 -4.11 -18.58
N ASP A 297 -4.37 -3.34 -19.31
CA ASP A 297 -4.26 -3.54 -20.75
C ASP A 297 -2.88 -3.09 -21.23
N ASP A 298 -2.44 -3.88 -22.19
CA ASP A 298 -1.18 -3.86 -22.93
C ASP A 298 -0.98 -2.59 -23.76
N ASP A 299 0.27 -2.40 -24.17
CA ASP A 299 0.81 -1.42 -25.12
C ASP A 299 1.05 0.01 -24.60
N ASP A 300 2.18 0.17 -23.90
CA ASP A 300 3.15 1.25 -24.15
C ASP A 300 4.53 0.82 -23.59
N ASP A 301 5.47 0.53 -24.49
CA ASP A 301 6.89 0.29 -24.19
C ASP A 301 7.58 1.60 -23.76
N ASP A 302 7.90 1.75 -22.47
CA ASP A 302 9.27 2.01 -21.96
C ASP A 302 9.25 1.99 -20.41
N ASP A 303 10.01 1.08 -19.80
CA ASP A 303 10.17 0.88 -18.34
C ASP A 303 8.88 0.57 -17.53
N SER A 304 8.13 -0.45 -17.94
CA SER A 304 7.29 -1.17 -16.97
C SER A 304 8.18 -1.72 -15.86
N GLU A 305 7.99 -1.25 -14.63
CA GLU A 305 8.58 -1.85 -13.43
C GLU A 305 8.19 -3.35 -13.40
N LEU A 306 9.00 -4.21 -14.02
CA LEU A 306 8.82 -5.67 -13.96
C LEU A 306 8.67 -6.04 -12.49
N ASP A 307 7.49 -6.52 -12.11
CA ASP A 307 7.22 -6.90 -10.73
C ASP A 307 8.21 -8.03 -10.38
N PRO A 308 9.08 -7.84 -9.36
CA PRO A 308 10.13 -8.81 -8.99
C PRO A 308 9.62 -10.22 -8.67
N LEU A 309 8.30 -10.35 -8.46
CA LEU A 309 7.62 -11.57 -8.08
C LEU A 309 6.97 -12.31 -9.28
N GLU A 310 7.10 -11.82 -10.51
CA GLU A 310 6.60 -12.52 -11.70
C GLU A 310 7.46 -13.73 -12.05
N ARG A 311 6.77 -14.83 -12.36
CA ARG A 311 7.44 -16.06 -12.80
C ARG A 311 8.04 -15.84 -14.19
N SER A 312 9.32 -16.18 -14.35
CA SER A 312 10.00 -16.13 -15.65
C SER A 312 9.70 -17.36 -16.51
N GLY A 313 9.31 -18.48 -15.87
CA GLY A 313 9.04 -19.75 -16.55
C GLY A 313 10.28 -20.61 -16.83
N PHE A 314 11.49 -20.14 -16.50
CA PHE A 314 12.75 -20.89 -16.65
C PHE A 314 13.36 -21.24 -15.28
N LEU A 315 14.05 -22.39 -15.19
CA LEU A 315 14.77 -22.78 -13.98
C LEU A 315 15.81 -21.71 -13.61
N PHE A 316 15.79 -21.25 -12.35
CA PHE A 316 16.62 -20.16 -11.81
C PHE A 316 16.43 -18.79 -12.49
N GLY A 317 15.40 -18.59 -13.31
CA GLY A 317 15.22 -17.32 -14.03
C GLY A 317 15.01 -16.12 -13.09
N GLY A 318 14.23 -16.29 -12.02
CA GLY A 318 14.08 -15.29 -10.96
C GLY A 318 15.41 -14.89 -10.28
N LEU A 319 16.29 -15.86 -10.00
CA LEU A 319 17.62 -15.60 -9.41
C LEU A 319 18.51 -14.79 -10.36
N ILE A 320 18.53 -15.15 -11.65
CA ILE A 320 19.34 -14.45 -12.65
C ILE A 320 18.86 -13.01 -12.83
N ARG A 321 17.53 -12.78 -12.79
CA ARG A 321 16.94 -11.42 -12.82
C ARG A 321 17.38 -10.59 -11.62
N ASP A 322 17.32 -11.15 -10.41
CA ASP A 322 17.77 -10.48 -9.18
C ASP A 322 19.25 -10.06 -9.25
N ILE A 323 20.12 -10.97 -9.70
CA ILE A 323 21.56 -10.71 -9.83
C ILE A 323 21.82 -9.63 -10.88
N ARG A 324 21.22 -9.76 -12.07
CA ARG A 324 21.42 -8.82 -13.17
C ARG A 324 20.97 -7.41 -12.80
N ARG A 325 19.86 -7.27 -12.07
CA ARG A 325 19.34 -5.97 -11.62
C ARG A 325 20.24 -5.32 -10.56
N ARG A 326 20.64 -6.07 -9.52
CA ARG A 326 21.33 -5.49 -8.36
C ARG A 326 22.83 -5.28 -8.56
N TYR A 327 23.55 -6.21 -9.19
CA TYR A 327 25.01 -6.14 -9.24
C TYR A 327 25.56 -5.02 -10.13
N VAL A 328 24.77 -4.56 -11.11
CA VAL A 328 25.13 -3.38 -11.92
C VAL A 328 25.28 -2.13 -11.05
N GLN A 329 24.49 -2.02 -9.98
CA GLN A 329 24.45 -0.85 -9.10
C GLN A 329 25.37 -1.01 -7.87
N TYR A 330 26.15 -2.09 -7.77
CA TYR A 330 26.96 -2.41 -6.59
C TYR A 330 27.91 -1.28 -6.16
N TRP A 331 28.61 -0.66 -7.12
CA TRP A 331 29.55 0.42 -6.82
C TRP A 331 28.86 1.70 -6.33
N SER A 332 27.63 1.94 -6.81
CA SER A 332 26.82 3.06 -6.32
C SER A 332 26.44 2.88 -4.84
N ASP A 333 26.20 1.64 -4.39
CA ASP A 333 25.86 1.34 -2.98
C ASP A 333 27.00 1.67 -2.01
N ILE A 334 28.26 1.50 -2.44
CA ILE A 334 29.42 1.87 -1.62
C ILE A 334 29.56 3.38 -1.54
N LYS A 335 29.36 4.09 -2.67
CA LYS A 335 29.42 5.55 -2.72
C LYS A 335 28.32 6.20 -1.88
N ASP A 336 27.10 5.68 -1.92
CA ASP A 336 25.96 6.18 -1.16
C ASP A 336 26.08 5.89 0.35
N GLY A 337 26.85 4.87 0.72
CA GLY A 337 27.16 4.52 2.11
C GLY A 337 28.09 5.49 2.83
N LEU A 338 28.88 6.29 2.11
CA LEU A 338 29.86 7.24 2.67
C LEU A 338 29.24 8.58 3.10
N ASN A 339 28.10 8.53 3.79
CA ASN A 339 27.38 9.69 4.28
C ASN A 339 27.38 9.72 5.82
N SER A 340 27.41 10.92 6.43
CA SER A 340 27.37 11.08 7.89
C SER A 340 26.08 10.52 8.51
N GLN A 341 24.95 10.58 7.79
CA GLN A 341 23.71 9.93 8.21
C GLN A 341 23.86 8.41 8.28
N CYS A 342 24.54 7.78 7.32
CA CYS A 342 24.75 6.34 7.28
C CYS A 342 25.58 5.88 8.49
N PHE A 343 26.61 6.65 8.88
CA PHE A 343 27.38 6.38 10.09
C PHE A 343 26.53 6.47 11.37
N ALA A 344 25.71 7.51 11.51
CA ALA A 344 24.81 7.66 12.66
C ALA A 344 23.75 6.53 12.71
N ALA A 345 23.17 6.18 11.56
CA ALA A 345 22.23 5.07 11.43
C ALA A 345 22.88 3.73 11.81
N ALA A 346 24.09 3.46 11.34
CA ALA A 346 24.81 2.23 11.66
C ALA A 346 25.16 2.12 13.16
N LEU A 347 25.52 3.22 13.83
CA LEU A 347 25.74 3.22 15.27
C LEU A 347 24.44 2.98 16.06
N PHE A 348 23.34 3.61 15.64
CA PHE A 348 22.03 3.39 16.24
C PHE A 348 21.56 1.93 16.09
N ILE A 349 21.65 1.38 14.88
CA ILE A 349 21.21 0.01 14.59
C ILE A 349 22.16 -1.03 15.20
N TYR A 350 23.45 -0.73 15.38
CA TYR A 350 24.36 -1.59 16.15
C TYR A 350 23.79 -1.93 17.54
N PHE A 351 23.35 -0.92 18.28
CA PHE A 351 22.75 -1.15 19.60
C PHE A 351 21.40 -1.89 19.52
N ALA A 352 20.59 -1.57 18.50
CA ALA A 352 19.33 -2.28 18.24
C ALA A 352 19.55 -3.75 17.81
N ALA A 353 20.69 -4.09 17.22
CA ALA A 353 21.04 -5.44 16.80
C ALA A 353 21.73 -6.24 17.93
N LEU A 354 22.59 -5.59 18.71
CA LEU A 354 23.34 -6.21 19.80
C LEU A 354 22.42 -6.65 20.95
N SER A 355 21.43 -5.83 21.34
CA SER A 355 20.56 -6.14 22.48
C SER A 355 19.75 -7.43 22.28
N PRO A 356 19.05 -7.66 21.14
CA PRO A 356 18.42 -8.95 20.87
C PRO A 356 19.42 -10.10 20.72
N ALA A 357 20.60 -9.88 20.15
CA ALA A 357 21.62 -10.93 20.03
C ALA A 357 22.11 -11.42 21.40
N ILE A 358 22.38 -10.52 22.33
CA ILE A 358 22.71 -10.87 23.72
C ILE A 358 21.54 -11.62 24.36
N THR A 359 20.32 -11.11 24.16
CA THR A 359 19.17 -11.64 24.88
C THR A 359 18.78 -13.03 24.38
N PHE A 360 18.62 -13.21 23.06
CA PHE A 360 18.35 -14.52 22.47
C PHE A 360 19.51 -15.49 22.70
N GLY A 361 20.75 -15.02 22.70
CA GLY A 361 21.92 -15.84 22.99
C GLY A 361 21.92 -16.36 24.44
N GLY A 362 21.49 -15.52 25.39
CA GLY A 362 21.35 -15.91 26.79
C GLY A 362 20.26 -16.97 26.97
N LEU A 363 19.11 -16.78 26.32
CA LEU A 363 18.03 -17.77 26.31
C LEU A 363 18.42 -19.09 25.65
N LEU A 364 19.08 -19.02 24.49
CA LEU A 364 19.55 -20.20 23.77
C LEU A 364 20.54 -20.99 24.63
N GLY A 365 21.42 -20.28 25.35
CA GLY A 365 22.35 -20.87 26.33
C GLY A 365 21.63 -21.62 27.45
N GLU A 366 20.60 -21.01 28.03
CA GLU A 366 19.80 -21.65 29.09
C GLU A 366 19.05 -22.89 28.56
N LYS A 367 18.41 -22.78 27.40
CA LYS A 367 17.58 -23.85 26.82
C LYS A 367 18.39 -25.03 26.29
N THR A 368 19.60 -24.80 25.81
CA THR A 368 20.50 -25.85 25.27
C THR A 368 21.56 -26.32 26.27
N GLN A 369 21.40 -26.00 27.56
CA GLN A 369 22.34 -26.36 28.63
C GLN A 369 23.80 -25.95 28.34
N GLY A 370 23.97 -24.79 27.71
CA GLY A 370 25.26 -24.18 27.38
C GLY A 370 25.98 -24.77 26.17
N LEU A 371 25.35 -25.65 25.38
CA LEU A 371 25.90 -26.11 24.09
C LEU A 371 25.96 -24.98 23.07
N MET A 372 25.03 -24.03 23.16
CA MET A 372 24.88 -22.95 22.20
C MET A 372 24.40 -21.69 22.92
N GLY A 373 25.17 -20.60 22.89
CA GLY A 373 24.84 -19.42 23.68
C GLY A 373 25.16 -18.10 22.98
N VAL A 374 25.49 -17.10 23.79
CA VAL A 374 25.71 -15.70 23.36
C VAL A 374 26.90 -15.59 22.41
N SER A 375 28.00 -16.29 22.70
CA SER A 375 29.21 -16.26 21.87
C SER A 375 28.94 -16.71 20.44
N GLU A 376 28.29 -17.86 20.28
CA GLU A 376 27.94 -18.43 18.99
C GLU A 376 27.00 -17.51 18.21
N LEU A 377 26.04 -16.91 18.92
CA LEU A 377 25.08 -16.01 18.27
C LEU A 377 25.72 -14.70 17.82
N ILE A 378 26.61 -14.10 18.62
CA ILE A 378 27.34 -12.89 18.22
C ILE A 378 28.24 -13.19 17.00
N VAL A 379 28.98 -14.29 17.03
CA VAL A 379 29.86 -14.70 15.93
C VAL A 379 29.05 -14.99 14.66
N SER A 380 27.95 -15.74 14.78
CA SER A 380 27.06 -16.01 13.65
C SER A 380 26.50 -14.71 13.08
N THR A 381 25.97 -13.82 13.93
CA THR A 381 25.39 -12.53 13.49
C THR A 381 26.42 -11.65 12.79
N SER A 382 27.66 -11.66 13.26
CA SER A 382 28.74 -10.90 12.65
C SER A 382 29.15 -11.46 11.29
N VAL A 383 29.52 -12.73 11.21
CA VAL A 383 30.03 -13.34 9.97
C VAL A 383 28.94 -13.35 8.91
N LEU A 384 27.72 -13.79 9.27
CA LEU A 384 26.62 -13.85 8.31
C LEU A 384 26.11 -12.48 7.93
N GLY A 385 26.10 -11.54 8.88
CA GLY A 385 25.75 -10.15 8.59
C GLY A 385 26.70 -9.54 7.55
N VAL A 386 28.02 -9.73 7.70
CA VAL A 386 29.01 -9.24 6.72
C VAL A 386 28.81 -9.92 5.37
N LEU A 387 28.74 -11.25 5.33
CA LEU A 387 28.58 -11.99 4.08
C LEU A 387 27.27 -11.61 3.36
N PHE A 388 26.18 -11.47 4.12
CA PHE A 388 24.90 -11.07 3.57
C PHE A 388 24.89 -9.62 3.09
N SER A 389 25.35 -8.65 3.87
CA SER A 389 25.38 -7.25 3.42
C SER A 389 26.23 -7.05 2.15
N LEU A 390 27.28 -7.87 1.97
CA LEU A 390 28.09 -7.85 0.75
C LEU A 390 27.40 -8.52 -0.45
N LEU A 391 26.68 -9.62 -0.27
CA LEU A 391 26.19 -10.45 -1.39
C LEU A 391 24.68 -10.36 -1.65
N ALA A 392 23.90 -9.81 -0.72
CA ALA A 392 22.44 -9.75 -0.82
C ALA A 392 21.96 -8.86 -1.98
N ALA A 393 20.78 -9.18 -2.48
CA ALA A 393 20.02 -8.31 -3.37
C ALA A 393 19.44 -7.11 -2.61
N GLN A 394 18.93 -7.31 -1.38
CA GLN A 394 18.49 -6.23 -0.51
C GLN A 394 19.43 -6.05 0.71
N PRO A 395 20.49 -5.23 0.60
CA PRO A 395 21.47 -5.05 1.68
C PRO A 395 20.95 -4.24 2.87
N LEU A 396 19.75 -3.65 2.76
CA LEU A 396 19.08 -2.98 3.88
C LEU A 396 18.54 -3.97 4.93
N LEU A 397 18.42 -5.26 4.59
CA LEU A 397 17.99 -6.28 5.54
C LEU A 397 19.07 -6.56 6.58
N ILE A 398 18.65 -6.58 7.85
CA ILE A 398 19.50 -6.92 8.98
C ILE A 398 19.16 -8.34 9.44
N ILE A 399 20.15 -9.21 9.32
CA ILE A 399 20.06 -10.61 9.75
C ILE A 399 20.20 -10.72 11.27
N GLY A 400 19.47 -11.65 11.86
CA GLY A 400 19.87 -12.27 13.12
C GLY A 400 18.86 -13.29 13.61
N PHE A 401 18.94 -13.63 14.89
CA PHE A 401 18.10 -14.69 15.46
C PHE A 401 16.69 -14.19 15.76
N SER A 402 15.70 -15.06 15.56
CA SER A 402 14.28 -14.76 15.77
C SER A 402 13.67 -15.66 16.86
N GLY A 403 12.51 -15.25 17.37
CA GLY A 403 11.75 -16.01 18.36
C GLY A 403 11.33 -17.40 17.86
N PRO A 404 10.78 -17.54 16.64
CA PRO A 404 10.42 -18.85 16.09
C PRO A 404 11.59 -19.82 15.97
N LEU A 405 12.77 -19.33 15.59
CA LEU A 405 13.99 -20.14 15.59
C LEU A 405 14.35 -20.63 16.99
N LEU A 406 14.23 -19.77 18.03
CA LEU A 406 14.47 -20.18 19.42
C LEU A 406 13.55 -21.35 19.85
N VAL A 407 12.26 -21.26 19.50
CA VAL A 407 11.27 -22.30 19.83
C VAL A 407 11.61 -23.62 19.13
N PHE A 408 12.05 -23.54 17.87
CA PHE A 408 12.53 -24.70 17.13
C PHE A 408 13.75 -25.35 17.80
N GLU A 409 14.78 -24.57 18.16
CA GLU A 409 15.97 -25.11 18.83
C GLU A 409 15.63 -25.81 20.14
N GLU A 410 14.76 -25.22 20.95
CA GLU A 410 14.33 -25.81 22.22
C GLU A 410 13.62 -27.15 21.99
N ALA A 411 12.71 -27.20 21.02
CA ALA A 411 11.96 -28.42 20.69
C ALA A 411 12.89 -29.51 20.15
N PHE A 412 13.79 -29.15 19.23
CA PHE A 412 14.74 -30.09 18.64
C PHE A 412 15.75 -30.60 19.67
N PHE A 413 16.25 -29.73 20.55
CA PHE A 413 17.13 -30.13 21.64
C PHE A 413 16.46 -31.12 22.60
N LYS A 414 15.22 -30.83 23.04
CA LYS A 414 14.45 -31.74 23.89
C LYS A 414 14.18 -33.08 23.20
N PHE A 415 13.86 -33.07 21.91
CA PHE A 415 13.69 -34.29 21.12
C PHE A 415 14.97 -35.13 21.10
N CYS A 416 16.11 -34.51 20.80
CA CYS A 416 17.42 -35.18 20.80
C CYS A 416 17.78 -35.75 22.18
N GLN A 417 17.47 -35.05 23.28
CA GLN A 417 17.68 -35.56 24.63
C GLN A 417 16.82 -36.79 24.95
N VAL A 418 15.55 -36.80 24.54
CA VAL A 418 14.64 -37.93 24.79
C VAL A 418 15.03 -39.16 23.95
N GLN A 419 15.50 -38.94 22.73
CA GLN A 419 15.92 -40.01 21.82
C GLN A 419 17.39 -40.43 22.01
N ASP A 420 18.12 -39.79 22.93
CA ASP A 420 19.56 -39.99 23.16
C ASP A 420 20.43 -39.84 21.90
N ILE A 421 20.14 -38.80 21.11
CA ILE A 421 20.84 -38.46 19.86
C ILE A 421 21.66 -37.18 20.03
N GLU A 422 22.85 -37.12 19.42
CA GLU A 422 23.68 -35.92 19.43
C GLU A 422 23.00 -34.74 18.69
N TYR A 423 22.56 -33.74 19.46
CA TYR A 423 21.86 -32.55 18.97
C TYR A 423 22.62 -31.78 17.88
N LEU A 424 23.92 -31.54 18.09
CA LEU A 424 24.72 -30.76 17.14
C LEU A 424 24.89 -31.46 15.80
N THR A 425 25.09 -32.78 15.79
CA THR A 425 25.19 -33.54 14.54
C THR A 425 23.85 -33.61 13.83
N GLY A 426 22.75 -33.77 14.55
CA GLY A 426 21.40 -33.69 13.95
C GLY A 426 21.14 -32.34 13.30
N ARG A 427 21.63 -31.26 13.90
CA ARG A 427 21.59 -29.89 13.34
C ARG A 427 22.35 -29.80 12.01
N VAL A 428 23.53 -30.41 11.88
CA VAL A 428 24.29 -30.43 10.62
C VAL A 428 23.46 -31.06 9.49
N TRP A 429 22.79 -32.18 9.75
CA TRP A 429 21.93 -32.84 8.76
C TRP A 429 20.70 -32.01 8.40
N ILE A 430 20.07 -31.37 9.38
CA ILE A 430 19.02 -30.38 9.13
C ILE A 430 19.54 -29.27 8.21
N GLY A 431 20.77 -28.80 8.41
CA GLY A 431 21.42 -27.81 7.56
C GLY A 431 21.63 -28.27 6.11
N PHE A 432 22.05 -29.52 5.88
CA PHE A 432 22.18 -30.05 4.52
C PHE A 432 20.83 -30.12 3.79
N TRP A 433 19.79 -30.61 4.46
CA TRP A 433 18.44 -30.64 3.90
C TRP A 433 17.87 -29.23 3.68
N LEU A 434 18.17 -28.27 4.56
CA LEU A 434 17.79 -26.87 4.40
C LEU A 434 18.36 -26.28 3.11
N VAL A 435 19.65 -26.49 2.83
CA VAL A 435 20.29 -26.02 1.60
C VAL A 435 19.63 -26.64 0.37
N LEU A 436 19.31 -27.94 0.42
CA LEU A 436 18.63 -28.62 -0.67
C LEU A 436 17.23 -28.04 -0.93
N PHE A 437 16.41 -27.85 0.11
CA PHE A 437 15.07 -27.28 -0.04
C PHE A 437 15.10 -25.85 -0.56
N VAL A 438 16.04 -25.03 -0.08
CA VAL A 438 16.24 -23.65 -0.58
C VAL A 438 16.62 -23.67 -2.06
N LEU A 439 17.54 -24.55 -2.47
CA LEU A 439 17.96 -24.65 -3.86
C LEU A 439 16.80 -25.06 -4.78
N VAL A 440 16.00 -26.05 -4.37
CA VAL A 440 14.80 -26.48 -5.11
C VAL A 440 13.78 -25.34 -5.22
N MET A 441 13.56 -24.61 -4.14
CA MET A 441 12.57 -23.52 -4.11
C MET A 441 13.00 -22.30 -4.92
N VAL A 442 14.29 -21.97 -4.92
CA VAL A 442 14.86 -20.91 -5.77
C VAL A 442 14.81 -21.32 -7.24
N ALA A 443 15.13 -22.58 -7.55
CA ALA A 443 15.05 -23.11 -8.92
C ALA A 443 13.62 -23.07 -9.47
N ALA A 444 12.61 -23.35 -8.63
CA ALA A 444 11.19 -23.37 -8.97
C ALA A 444 10.49 -21.98 -8.88
N GLU A 445 11.25 -20.90 -8.64
CA GLU A 445 10.74 -19.54 -8.47
C GLU A 445 9.67 -19.43 -7.38
N GLY A 446 9.95 -20.02 -6.21
CA GLY A 446 9.05 -20.08 -5.06
C GLY A 446 8.68 -18.71 -4.47
N SER A 447 9.41 -17.64 -4.80
CA SER A 447 9.09 -16.28 -4.33
C SER A 447 7.73 -15.79 -4.82
N PHE A 448 7.17 -16.36 -5.89
CA PHE A 448 5.79 -16.07 -6.32
C PHE A 448 4.75 -16.33 -5.23
N LEU A 449 4.97 -17.30 -4.33
CA LEU A 449 4.03 -17.59 -3.24
C LEU A 449 3.84 -16.41 -2.28
N VAL A 450 4.80 -15.50 -2.22
CA VAL A 450 4.80 -14.33 -1.34
C VAL A 450 3.69 -13.35 -1.73
N ARG A 451 3.29 -13.30 -3.01
CA ARG A 451 2.15 -12.48 -3.49
C ARG A 451 0.83 -12.84 -2.81
N TYR A 452 0.71 -14.06 -2.30
CA TYR A 452 -0.51 -14.50 -1.63
C TYR A 452 -0.54 -14.12 -0.15
N ILE A 453 0.56 -13.63 0.42
CA ILE A 453 0.62 -13.20 1.82
C ILE A 453 -0.01 -11.80 1.93
N SER A 454 -1.28 -11.75 2.31
CA SER A 454 -2.01 -10.50 2.54
C SER A 454 -1.77 -9.91 3.95
N PRO A 455 -2.11 -8.62 4.19
CA PRO A 455 -2.02 -7.99 5.50
C PRO A 455 -2.73 -8.78 6.61
N PHE A 456 -3.87 -9.41 6.32
CA PHE A 456 -4.52 -10.37 7.21
C PHE A 456 -3.57 -11.39 7.87
N THR A 457 -2.69 -12.03 7.09
CA THR A 457 -1.76 -13.04 7.60
C THR A 457 -0.58 -12.38 8.32
N GLN A 458 -0.09 -11.25 7.80
CA GLN A 458 1.01 -10.49 8.41
C GLN A 458 0.63 -9.99 9.80
N GLU A 459 -0.57 -9.44 9.96
CA GLU A 459 -1.07 -8.93 11.24
C GLU A 459 -1.30 -10.03 12.28
N ILE A 460 -1.86 -11.18 11.86
CA ILE A 460 -2.01 -12.36 12.74
C ILE A 460 -0.65 -12.80 13.26
N PHE A 461 0.35 -12.88 12.37
CA PHE A 461 1.70 -13.28 12.73
C PHE A 461 2.37 -12.29 13.68
N ALA A 462 2.37 -11.00 13.32
CA ALA A 462 2.98 -9.94 14.12
C ALA A 462 2.32 -9.85 15.51
N PHE A 463 0.99 -9.88 15.60
CA PHE A 463 0.28 -9.84 16.87
C PHE A 463 0.61 -11.05 17.75
N LEU A 464 0.70 -12.23 17.15
CA LEU A 464 1.03 -13.46 17.85
C LEU A 464 2.46 -13.47 18.39
N ILE A 465 3.45 -12.99 17.61
CA ILE A 465 4.83 -12.84 18.09
C ILE A 465 4.88 -11.89 19.29
N SER A 466 4.21 -10.73 19.20
CA SER A 466 4.11 -9.75 20.29
C SER A 466 3.55 -10.39 21.55
N LEU A 467 2.45 -11.15 21.42
CA LEU A 467 1.82 -11.87 22.54
C LEU A 467 2.75 -12.94 23.13
N ILE A 468 3.49 -13.67 22.28
CA ILE A 468 4.49 -14.66 22.71
C ILE A 468 5.58 -13.98 23.53
N PHE A 469 6.13 -12.85 23.08
CA PHE A 469 7.17 -12.14 23.83
C PHE A 469 6.69 -11.63 25.18
N ILE A 470 5.50 -11.02 25.24
CA ILE A 470 4.93 -10.54 26.50
C ILE A 470 4.78 -11.72 27.48
N ASN A 471 4.13 -12.81 27.05
CA ASN A 471 3.89 -13.97 27.90
C ASN A 471 5.19 -14.67 28.34
N GLU A 472 6.14 -14.88 27.41
CA GLU A 472 7.43 -15.53 27.71
C GLU A 472 8.22 -14.73 28.75
N THR A 473 8.12 -13.40 28.71
CA THR A 473 8.78 -12.53 29.69
C THR A 473 8.21 -12.74 31.09
N PHE A 474 6.88 -12.72 31.24
CA PHE A 474 6.24 -12.98 32.53
C PHE A 474 6.44 -14.41 33.01
N TYR A 475 6.46 -15.39 32.10
CA TYR A 475 6.76 -16.78 32.44
C TYR A 475 8.19 -16.94 33.01
N LYS A 476 9.18 -16.25 32.44
CA LYS A 476 10.55 -16.26 32.96
C LYS A 476 10.67 -15.56 34.29
N LEU A 477 10.01 -14.42 34.46
CA LEU A 477 9.93 -13.78 35.76
C LEU A 477 9.29 -14.72 36.79
N TYR A 478 8.19 -15.38 36.45
CA TYR A 478 7.56 -16.38 37.31
C TYR A 478 8.52 -17.52 37.67
N LYS A 479 9.30 -18.03 36.70
CA LYS A 479 10.33 -19.04 36.95
C LYS A 479 11.38 -18.55 37.95
N VAL A 480 11.83 -17.30 37.85
CA VAL A 480 12.75 -16.70 38.84
C VAL A 480 12.09 -16.66 40.23
N PHE A 481 10.80 -16.34 40.32
CA PHE A 481 10.04 -16.40 41.57
C PHE A 481 9.86 -17.83 42.10
N ALA A 482 9.79 -18.84 41.21
CA ALA A 482 9.70 -20.24 41.59
C ALA A 482 11.06 -20.80 42.08
N ASP A 483 12.16 -20.42 41.41
CA ASP A 483 13.53 -20.81 41.78
C ASP A 483 14.01 -20.09 43.05
N HIS A 484 13.49 -18.88 43.31
CA HIS A 484 13.81 -18.04 44.47
C HIS A 484 12.52 -17.52 45.15
N PRO A 485 11.75 -18.41 45.81
CA PRO A 485 10.46 -18.03 46.38
C PRO A 485 10.62 -17.16 47.62
N LEU A 486 9.65 -16.28 47.84
CA LEU A 486 9.63 -15.35 48.98
C LEU A 486 9.26 -16.10 50.27
N LEU A 487 10.28 -16.54 51.00
CA LEU A 487 10.14 -17.19 52.30
C LEU A 487 10.41 -16.21 53.45
N ARG A 488 9.74 -16.41 54.59
CA ARG A 488 10.01 -15.65 55.83
C ARG A 488 11.39 -16.00 56.42
N THR A 489 11.82 -17.23 56.25
CA THR A 489 13.11 -17.76 56.69
C THR A 489 13.66 -18.63 55.59
N TYR A 490 14.89 -18.33 55.14
CA TYR A 490 15.59 -19.13 54.14
C TYR A 490 16.40 -20.21 54.85
N PRO A 491 16.52 -21.42 54.28
CA PRO A 491 17.37 -22.46 54.85
C PRO A 491 18.82 -21.96 54.89
N SER A 492 19.30 -21.64 56.10
CA SER A 492 20.72 -21.36 56.33
C SER A 492 21.49 -22.64 56.05
N GLY A 493 22.52 -22.57 55.20
CA GLY A 493 23.34 -23.73 54.84
C GLY A 493 23.99 -24.35 56.08
N GLY A 494 23.32 -25.34 56.67
CA GLY A 494 23.84 -26.12 57.77
C GLY A 494 24.98 -27.01 57.30
N SER A 495 26.15 -26.81 57.88
CA SER A 495 27.25 -27.77 57.89
C SER A 495 26.74 -29.16 58.33
N GLY A 496 26.72 -30.13 57.42
CA GLY A 496 26.34 -31.51 57.74
C GLY A 496 26.15 -32.38 56.49
N ASN A 497 27.16 -33.20 56.20
CA ASN A 497 27.25 -34.24 55.17
C ASN A 497 27.48 -33.84 53.69
N ARG A 498 28.71 -34.16 53.26
CA ARG A 498 29.14 -34.27 51.86
C ARG A 498 28.37 -35.40 51.18
N GLY A 499 27.28 -35.06 50.52
CA GLY A 499 26.54 -35.98 49.65
C GLY A 499 25.10 -35.54 49.47
N ALA A 500 24.75 -35.15 48.25
CA ALA A 500 23.42 -34.74 47.78
C ALA A 500 22.95 -33.32 48.12
N ALA A 501 23.16 -32.38 47.18
CA ALA A 501 22.11 -31.51 46.63
C ALA A 501 22.71 -30.58 45.55
N ILE A 502 22.75 -31.07 44.30
CA ILE A 502 22.96 -30.24 43.10
C ILE A 502 21.58 -29.67 42.74
N GLY A 503 21.13 -28.66 43.50
CA GLY A 503 19.90 -27.93 43.25
C GLY A 503 20.13 -26.42 43.40
N PRO A 504 19.31 -25.55 42.78
CA PRO A 504 19.46 -24.10 42.92
C PRO A 504 19.37 -23.72 44.40
N ARG A 505 20.42 -23.07 44.93
CA ARG A 505 20.34 -22.48 46.27
C ARG A 505 19.27 -21.40 46.22
N MET A 506 18.20 -21.55 47.00
CA MET A 506 17.13 -20.56 47.11
C MET A 506 17.72 -19.32 47.80
N GLN A 507 17.78 -18.18 47.09
CA GLN A 507 18.41 -16.96 47.61
C GLN A 507 17.36 -15.93 48.00
N PRO A 508 17.55 -15.22 49.12
CA PRO A 508 16.62 -14.18 49.55
C PRO A 508 16.64 -12.96 48.63
N ASN A 509 15.49 -12.29 48.50
CA ASN A 509 15.29 -11.01 47.82
C ASN A 509 15.61 -10.96 46.31
N THR A 510 16.22 -11.99 45.73
CA THR A 510 16.54 -12.09 44.29
C THR A 510 15.32 -11.91 43.40
N ALA A 511 14.19 -12.51 43.74
CA ALA A 511 12.96 -12.41 42.94
C ALA A 511 12.40 -10.99 42.90
N LEU A 512 12.37 -10.28 44.04
CA LEU A 512 11.90 -8.89 44.11
C LEU A 512 12.85 -7.95 43.35
N LEU A 513 14.16 -8.12 43.53
CA LEU A 513 15.15 -7.33 42.79
C LEU A 513 15.04 -7.56 41.28
N SER A 514 14.80 -8.80 40.84
CA SER A 514 14.58 -9.13 39.43
C SER A 514 13.32 -8.46 38.86
N LEU A 515 12.23 -8.40 39.64
CA LEU A 515 11.03 -7.64 39.25
C LEU A 515 11.31 -6.14 39.13
N ILE A 516 12.08 -5.56 40.05
CA ILE A 516 12.45 -4.13 40.03
C ILE A 516 13.32 -3.84 38.80
N LEU A 517 14.35 -4.65 38.53
CA LEU A 517 15.21 -4.48 37.37
C LEU A 517 14.41 -4.62 36.07
N MET A 518 13.57 -5.65 35.94
CA MET A 518 12.72 -5.85 34.76
C MET A 518 11.76 -4.66 34.53
N SER A 519 10.98 -4.29 35.54
CA SER A 519 10.01 -3.19 35.44
C SER A 519 10.69 -1.85 35.23
N GLY A 520 11.80 -1.60 35.92
CA GLY A 520 12.62 -0.39 35.77
C GLY A 520 13.17 -0.24 34.36
N THR A 521 13.76 -1.30 33.78
CA THR A 521 14.26 -1.25 32.40
C THR A 521 13.13 -0.98 31.40
N PHE A 522 11.98 -1.66 31.56
CA PHE A 522 10.81 -1.44 30.71
C PHE A 522 10.30 0.00 30.77
N LEU A 523 10.09 0.53 31.99
CA LEU A 523 9.54 1.86 32.19
C LEU A 523 10.48 2.94 31.65
N ILE A 524 11.78 2.86 31.94
CA ILE A 524 12.75 3.84 31.41
C ILE A 524 12.75 3.80 29.88
N ALA A 525 12.79 2.62 29.27
CA ALA A 525 12.80 2.49 27.81
C ALA A 525 11.51 3.07 27.19
N PHE A 526 10.36 2.75 27.79
CA PHE A 526 9.06 3.24 27.35
C PHE A 526 8.90 4.75 27.50
N PHE A 527 9.34 5.32 28.62
CA PHE A 527 9.31 6.76 28.84
C PHE A 527 10.30 7.51 27.95
N LEU A 528 11.51 6.99 27.70
CA LEU A 528 12.45 7.60 26.75
C LEU A 528 11.90 7.56 25.32
N ARG A 529 11.17 6.50 24.94
CA ARG A 529 10.43 6.47 23.67
C ARG A 529 9.35 7.57 23.62
N LYS A 530 8.53 7.72 24.66
CA LYS A 530 7.54 8.81 24.71
C LYS A 530 8.18 10.19 24.73
N PHE A 531 9.33 10.32 25.39
CA PHE A 531 10.10 11.54 25.48
C PHE A 531 10.56 12.02 24.11
N LYS A 532 10.85 11.09 23.18
CA LYS A 532 11.12 11.39 21.76
C LYS A 532 10.07 12.31 21.12
N ASN A 533 8.81 12.23 21.55
CA ASN A 533 7.69 13.00 21.00
C ASN A 533 7.26 14.16 21.91
N SER A 534 7.92 14.35 23.05
CA SER A 534 7.52 15.34 24.06
C SER A 534 7.92 16.76 23.67
N ARG A 535 7.19 17.78 24.14
CA ARG A 535 7.51 19.19 23.87
C ARG A 535 8.75 19.70 24.64
N PHE A 536 9.32 18.88 25.53
CA PHE A 536 10.51 19.23 26.31
C PHE A 536 11.83 18.96 25.55
N LEU A 537 12.84 19.82 25.76
CA LEU A 537 14.15 19.88 25.09
C LEU A 537 14.14 20.26 23.59
N GLY A 538 15.31 20.67 23.08
CA GLY A 538 15.49 20.93 21.66
C GLY A 538 15.36 19.65 20.81
N GLY A 539 14.73 19.77 19.63
CA GLY A 539 14.33 18.61 18.81
C GLY A 539 15.46 17.67 18.37
N LYS A 540 16.72 18.12 18.32
CA LYS A 540 17.89 17.25 18.07
C LYS A 540 18.22 16.39 19.30
N ALA A 541 18.29 17.01 20.48
CA ALA A 541 18.61 16.31 21.72
C ALA A 541 17.52 15.29 22.09
N ARG A 542 16.24 15.67 21.93
CA ARG A 542 15.09 14.81 22.16
C ARG A 542 15.11 13.53 21.30
N ARG A 543 15.46 13.66 20.01
CA ARG A 543 15.60 12.52 19.09
C ARG A 543 16.73 11.58 19.51
N VAL A 544 17.91 12.13 19.78
CA VAL A 544 19.06 11.34 20.27
C VAL A 544 18.69 10.59 21.55
N ILE A 545 18.12 11.25 22.55
CA ILE A 545 17.74 10.62 23.82
C ILE A 545 16.68 9.52 23.62
N GLY A 546 15.71 9.76 22.73
CA GLY A 546 14.68 8.77 22.39
C GLY A 546 15.24 7.55 21.67
N ASP A 547 16.11 7.76 20.69
CA ASP A 547 16.72 6.69 19.89
C ASP A 547 17.70 5.85 20.73
N PHE A 548 18.47 6.48 21.62
CA PHE A 548 19.34 5.78 22.58
C PHE A 548 18.61 5.25 23.83
N GLY A 549 17.27 5.27 23.83
CA GLY A 549 16.46 4.91 25.00
C GLY A 549 16.71 3.50 25.54
N ILE A 550 16.83 2.50 24.67
CA ILE A 550 17.08 1.10 25.05
C ILE A 550 18.48 0.94 25.69
N PRO A 551 19.60 1.34 25.04
CA PRO A 551 20.93 1.27 25.65
C PRO A 551 21.05 2.01 26.98
N ILE A 552 20.46 3.21 27.07
CA ILE A 552 20.46 4.00 28.30
C ILE A 552 19.73 3.24 29.42
N SER A 553 18.60 2.63 29.12
CA SER A 553 17.83 1.84 30.09
C SER A 553 18.60 0.62 30.61
N ILE A 554 19.31 -0.08 29.71
CA ILE A 554 20.19 -1.20 30.09
C ILE A 554 21.31 -0.69 30.99
N LEU A 555 22.02 0.37 30.58
CA LEU A 555 23.16 0.92 31.33
C LEU A 555 22.74 1.35 32.75
N VAL A 556 21.63 2.08 32.88
CA VAL A 556 21.12 2.56 34.17
C VAL A 556 20.77 1.39 35.09
N MET A 557 20.08 0.38 34.58
CA MET A 557 19.63 -0.75 35.42
C MET A 557 20.77 -1.72 35.74
N VAL A 558 21.75 -1.87 34.85
CA VAL A 558 23.01 -2.58 35.15
C VAL A 558 23.81 -1.86 36.23
N LEU A 559 23.85 -0.52 36.20
CA LEU A 559 24.51 0.26 37.25
C LEU A 559 23.80 0.09 38.60
N ILE A 560 22.46 0.09 38.62
CA ILE A 560 21.68 -0.18 39.84
C ILE A 560 22.00 -1.57 40.38
N ASP A 561 22.00 -2.61 39.54
CA ASP A 561 22.41 -3.97 39.95
C ASP A 561 23.83 -3.99 40.51
N TYR A 562 24.77 -3.29 39.85
CA TYR A 562 26.16 -3.20 40.29
C TYR A 562 26.31 -2.53 41.66
N THR A 563 25.46 -1.56 41.99
CA THR A 563 25.46 -0.90 43.31
C THR A 563 24.88 -1.77 44.43
N ILE A 564 24.06 -2.78 44.10
CA ILE A 564 23.43 -3.68 45.07
C ILE A 564 24.28 -4.95 45.20
N THR A 565 25.25 -4.95 46.11
CA THR A 565 26.16 -6.09 46.31
C THR A 565 25.58 -7.23 47.15
N ASP A 566 24.51 -6.95 47.91
CA ASP A 566 24.02 -7.84 48.96
C ASP A 566 23.00 -8.87 48.48
N THR A 567 22.56 -8.78 47.22
CA THR A 567 21.53 -9.65 46.63
C THR A 567 22.03 -10.24 45.33
N TYR A 568 21.88 -11.56 45.20
CA TYR A 568 22.22 -12.24 43.95
C TYR A 568 21.23 -11.92 42.84
N THR A 569 21.74 -11.74 41.63
CA THR A 569 20.98 -11.68 40.39
C THR A 569 21.57 -12.63 39.37
N GLN A 570 20.72 -13.23 38.54
CA GLN A 570 21.16 -14.13 37.48
C GLN A 570 21.76 -13.32 36.34
N LYS A 571 23.05 -13.54 36.03
CA LYS A 571 23.80 -12.80 34.99
C LYS A 571 24.07 -13.66 33.75
N LEU A 572 24.42 -13.00 32.65
CA LEU A 572 24.79 -13.66 31.39
C LEU A 572 26.06 -14.50 31.53
N ASN A 573 26.03 -15.72 30.98
CA ASN A 573 27.20 -16.58 30.84
C ASN A 573 27.81 -16.40 29.44
N VAL A 574 28.94 -15.70 29.36
CA VAL A 574 29.69 -15.44 28.11
C VAL A 574 31.14 -15.87 28.35
N PRO A 575 31.83 -16.57 27.45
CA PRO A 575 33.26 -16.89 27.61
C PRO A 575 34.15 -15.63 27.49
N SER A 576 35.36 -15.68 28.04
CA SER A 576 36.35 -14.60 27.91
C SER A 576 37.09 -14.78 26.58
N GLY A 577 36.86 -13.87 25.63
CA GLY A 577 37.43 -13.95 24.28
C GLY A 577 36.63 -14.83 23.32
N LEU A 578 37.24 -15.17 22.18
CA LEU A 578 36.60 -15.91 21.09
C LEU A 578 36.63 -17.43 21.37
N SER A 579 35.69 -17.88 22.19
CA SER A 579 35.45 -19.30 22.51
C SER A 579 33.96 -19.61 22.38
N VAL A 580 33.63 -20.89 22.19
CA VAL A 580 32.26 -21.40 22.39
C VAL A 580 31.83 -21.25 23.84
N THR A 581 30.52 -21.28 24.10
CA THR A 581 29.95 -21.03 25.44
C THR A 581 30.45 -22.05 26.47
N SER A 582 30.60 -23.32 26.07
CA SER A 582 31.14 -24.40 26.92
C SER A 582 32.29 -25.14 26.20
N PRO A 583 33.55 -24.64 26.28
CA PRO A 583 34.68 -25.25 25.57
C PRO A 583 35.02 -26.66 26.02
N GLY A 584 34.62 -27.06 27.24
CA GLY A 584 34.76 -28.44 27.72
C GLY A 584 33.73 -29.42 27.12
N LYS A 585 32.67 -28.94 26.47
CA LYS A 585 31.59 -29.79 25.90
C LYS A 585 31.70 -29.97 24.38
N ARG A 586 32.29 -29.01 23.65
CA ARG A 586 32.40 -29.04 22.17
C ARG A 586 33.47 -28.11 21.63
N GLY A 587 33.86 -28.33 20.37
CA GLY A 587 34.62 -27.37 19.55
C GLY A 587 33.72 -26.56 18.58
N TRP A 588 34.34 -25.73 17.75
CA TRP A 588 33.66 -24.97 16.69
C TRP A 588 33.18 -25.86 15.54
N PHE A 589 33.96 -26.85 15.12
CA PHE A 589 33.57 -27.74 14.03
C PHE A 589 32.77 -28.93 14.56
N VAL A 590 31.65 -29.26 13.91
CA VAL A 590 30.79 -30.41 14.26
C VAL A 590 30.89 -31.47 13.17
N HIS A 591 31.28 -32.68 13.55
CA HIS A 591 31.44 -33.76 12.60
C HIS A 591 30.06 -34.34 12.18
N PRO A 592 29.76 -34.47 10.87
CA PRO A 592 28.45 -34.97 10.40
C PRO A 592 28.12 -36.42 10.78
N MET A 593 29.12 -37.23 11.12
CA MET A 593 28.93 -38.63 11.56
C MET A 593 28.84 -38.78 13.08
N GLY A 594 28.87 -37.66 13.83
CA GLY A 594 28.89 -37.66 15.30
C GLY A 594 30.29 -37.39 15.86
N THR A 595 30.33 -36.79 17.05
CA THR A 595 31.57 -36.46 17.77
C THR A 595 31.84 -37.45 18.89
N SER A 596 30.80 -37.78 19.68
CA SER A 596 30.90 -38.69 20.83
C SER A 596 30.30 -40.07 20.57
N SER A 597 29.30 -40.16 19.70
CA SER A 597 28.62 -41.39 19.32
C SER A 597 28.32 -41.41 17.82
N PRO A 598 28.30 -42.58 17.15
CA PRO A 598 27.96 -42.65 15.73
C PRO A 598 26.51 -42.22 15.51
N PHE A 599 26.30 -41.23 14.64
CA PHE A 599 24.97 -40.68 14.40
C PHE A 599 24.10 -41.68 13.60
N PRO A 600 22.85 -41.95 14.02
CA PRO A 600 22.01 -42.96 13.38
C PRO A 600 21.61 -42.58 11.95
N LEU A 601 21.81 -43.52 11.00
CA LEU A 601 21.51 -43.31 9.57
C LEU A 601 20.05 -42.95 9.30
N TRP A 602 19.10 -43.57 10.01
CA TRP A 602 17.68 -43.27 9.84
C TRP A 602 17.35 -41.81 10.20
N MET A 603 18.05 -41.26 11.19
CA MET A 603 17.86 -39.88 11.64
C MET A 603 18.44 -38.88 10.63
N MET A 604 19.47 -39.26 9.87
CA MET A 604 20.01 -38.43 8.79
C MET A 604 18.94 -38.13 7.73
N PHE A 605 18.15 -39.14 7.34
CA PHE A 605 17.02 -38.94 6.43
C PHE A 605 15.80 -38.32 7.13
N ALA A 606 15.47 -38.75 8.35
CA ALA A 606 14.34 -38.20 9.09
C ALA A 606 14.49 -36.70 9.41
N SER A 607 15.74 -36.21 9.49
CA SER A 607 16.05 -34.78 9.67
C SER A 607 15.55 -33.88 8.53
N ALA A 608 15.13 -34.44 7.39
CA ALA A 608 14.43 -33.72 6.34
C ALA A 608 13.12 -33.07 6.83
N ILE A 609 12.41 -33.69 7.79
CA ILE A 609 11.16 -33.16 8.35
C ILE A 609 11.41 -31.86 9.15
N PRO A 610 12.28 -31.85 10.19
CA PRO A 610 12.61 -30.61 10.88
C PRO A 610 13.31 -29.59 9.96
N ALA A 611 14.07 -30.03 8.95
CA ALA A 611 14.64 -29.11 7.96
C ALA A 611 13.58 -28.41 7.10
N LEU A 612 12.52 -29.11 6.69
CA LEU A 612 11.39 -28.51 5.99
C LEU A 612 10.71 -27.46 6.86
N LEU A 613 10.60 -27.73 8.17
CA LEU A 613 10.02 -26.81 9.14
C LEU A 613 10.86 -25.52 9.28
N VAL A 614 12.17 -25.67 9.47
CA VAL A 614 13.11 -24.52 9.52
C VAL A 614 13.11 -23.77 8.20
N PHE A 615 13.07 -24.48 7.08
CA PHE A 615 12.95 -23.87 5.75
C PHE A 615 11.71 -22.98 5.65
N ILE A 616 10.54 -23.47 6.07
CA ILE A 616 9.30 -22.69 6.04
C ILE A 616 9.42 -21.44 6.92
N LEU A 617 10.00 -21.55 8.13
CA LEU A 617 10.22 -20.41 9.01
C LEU A 617 11.13 -19.36 8.37
N ILE A 618 12.29 -19.79 7.84
CA ILE A 618 13.25 -18.91 7.18
C ILE A 618 12.62 -18.25 5.95
N PHE A 619 11.87 -19.02 5.16
CA PHE A 619 11.16 -18.54 3.99
C PHE A 619 10.14 -17.46 4.37
N MET A 620 9.26 -17.73 5.32
CA MET A 620 8.22 -16.79 5.73
C MET A 620 8.83 -15.50 6.31
N GLU A 621 9.74 -15.59 7.28
CA GLU A 621 10.34 -14.40 7.90
C GLU A 621 11.12 -13.57 6.89
N THR A 622 11.92 -14.21 6.04
CA THR A 622 12.76 -13.50 5.07
C THR A 622 11.90 -12.83 4.01
N GLN A 623 10.97 -13.56 3.40
CA GLN A 623 10.17 -13.04 2.29
C GLN A 623 9.20 -11.95 2.74
N ILE A 624 8.54 -12.12 3.90
CA ILE A 624 7.69 -11.08 4.49
C ILE A 624 8.53 -9.84 4.76
N THR A 625 9.69 -9.99 5.40
CA THR A 625 10.59 -8.86 5.69
C THR A 625 11.04 -8.14 4.41
N THR A 626 11.44 -8.87 3.37
CA THR A 626 11.84 -8.28 2.09
C THR A 626 10.67 -7.52 1.44
N LEU A 627 9.44 -8.06 1.49
CA LEU A 627 8.25 -7.40 0.96
C LEU A 627 7.96 -6.08 1.68
N ILE A 628 8.06 -6.07 3.01
CA ILE A 628 7.82 -4.88 3.84
C ILE A 628 8.87 -3.79 3.58
N VAL A 629 10.14 -4.18 3.51
CA VAL A 629 11.23 -3.25 3.23
C VAL A 629 11.13 -2.70 1.81
N SER A 630 10.63 -3.51 0.88
CA SER A 630 10.53 -3.15 -0.55
C SER A 630 9.17 -2.56 -0.95
N ARG A 631 8.38 -2.08 0.01
CA ARG A 631 7.09 -1.42 -0.28
C ARG A 631 7.28 -0.21 -1.19
N LYS A 632 6.39 -0.06 -2.18
CA LYS A 632 6.43 1.04 -3.16
C LYS A 632 6.36 2.44 -2.52
N GLU A 633 5.67 2.55 -1.38
CA GLU A 633 5.59 3.77 -0.56
C GLU A 633 6.96 4.36 -0.17
N ARG A 634 7.97 3.49 0.00
CA ARG A 634 9.32 3.88 0.42
C ARG A 634 10.16 4.43 -0.74
N ARG A 635 9.66 4.41 -1.98
CA ARG A 635 10.32 4.95 -3.18
C ARG A 635 11.78 4.47 -3.34
N LEU A 636 12.02 3.18 -3.14
CA LEU A 636 13.32 2.57 -3.41
C LEU A 636 13.62 2.62 -4.92
N LYS A 637 14.84 2.99 -5.29
CA LYS A 637 15.27 3.23 -6.69
C LYS A 637 16.05 2.05 -7.27
N LYS A 638 16.72 1.25 -6.44
CA LYS A 638 17.71 0.24 -6.86
C LYS A 638 17.18 -1.20 -6.96
N GLY A 639 15.88 -1.39 -6.71
CA GLY A 639 15.21 -2.68 -6.79
C GLY A 639 15.63 -3.66 -5.69
N SER A 640 14.74 -4.59 -5.39
CA SER A 640 14.94 -5.70 -4.46
C SER A 640 15.01 -7.04 -5.18
N GLY A 641 15.58 -8.06 -4.54
CA GLY A 641 15.63 -9.42 -5.08
C GLY A 641 15.27 -10.45 -4.03
N PHE A 642 14.21 -11.21 -4.29
CA PHE A 642 13.63 -12.15 -3.34
C PHE A 642 14.28 -13.54 -3.39
N HIS A 643 14.77 -13.96 -4.57
CA HIS A 643 15.37 -15.27 -4.79
C HIS A 643 16.83 -15.30 -4.31
N LEU A 644 17.59 -14.25 -4.61
CA LEU A 644 19.00 -14.17 -4.19
C LEU A 644 19.11 -14.13 -2.66
N ASP A 645 18.28 -13.33 -1.99
CA ASP A 645 18.30 -13.19 -0.54
C ASP A 645 17.94 -14.52 0.15
N LEU A 646 16.96 -15.25 -0.38
CA LEU A 646 16.57 -16.57 0.13
C LEU A 646 17.69 -17.60 -0.04
N LEU A 647 18.31 -17.65 -1.22
CA LEU A 647 19.44 -18.54 -1.50
C LEU A 647 20.59 -18.26 -0.54
N LEU A 648 20.90 -16.99 -0.32
CA LEU A 648 22.01 -16.57 0.52
C LEU A 648 21.77 -16.92 1.99
N ILE A 649 20.60 -16.55 2.54
CA ILE A 649 20.26 -16.86 3.94
C ILE A 649 20.20 -18.37 4.17
N GLY A 650 19.62 -19.13 3.24
CA GLY A 650 19.53 -20.58 3.32
C GLY A 650 20.89 -21.29 3.28
N SER A 651 21.74 -20.90 2.33
CA SER A 651 23.10 -21.47 2.18
C SER A 651 24.01 -21.11 3.35
N LEU A 652 23.99 -19.85 3.80
CA LEU A 652 24.74 -19.40 4.98
C LEU A 652 24.24 -20.07 6.28
N SER A 653 22.95 -20.33 6.39
CA SER A 653 22.37 -21.09 7.51
C SER A 653 22.82 -22.55 7.51
N GLY A 654 22.92 -23.19 6.34
CA GLY A 654 23.52 -24.51 6.20
C GLY A 654 24.99 -24.53 6.62
N LEU A 655 25.77 -23.53 6.21
CA LEU A 655 27.16 -23.38 6.62
C LEU A 655 27.29 -23.19 8.14
N CYS A 656 26.40 -22.41 8.76
CA CYS A 656 26.35 -22.24 10.22
C CYS A 656 26.17 -23.57 10.95
N ALA A 657 25.34 -24.46 10.42
CA ALA A 657 25.08 -25.75 11.04
C ALA A 657 26.37 -26.57 11.20
N VAL A 658 27.26 -26.55 10.20
CA VAL A 658 28.57 -27.24 10.22
C VAL A 658 29.49 -26.70 11.33
N PHE A 659 29.43 -25.39 11.59
CA PHE A 659 30.20 -24.75 12.67
C PHE A 659 29.45 -24.69 14.01
N GLY A 660 28.32 -25.40 14.14
CA GLY A 660 27.49 -25.35 15.35
C GLY A 660 27.08 -23.92 15.73
N LEU A 661 26.90 -23.05 14.73
CA LEU A 661 26.44 -21.67 14.84
C LEU A 661 24.92 -21.60 14.64
N PRO A 662 24.23 -20.63 15.26
CA PRO A 662 22.80 -20.45 15.08
C PRO A 662 22.53 -20.01 13.66
N TRP A 663 21.52 -20.61 13.04
CA TRP A 663 20.94 -20.09 11.80
C TRP A 663 20.20 -18.80 12.10
N LEU A 664 20.17 -17.92 11.11
CA LEU A 664 19.66 -16.57 11.25
C LEU A 664 18.73 -16.26 10.09
N THR A 665 17.81 -15.34 10.32
CA THR A 665 16.83 -14.88 9.33
C THR A 665 16.91 -13.36 9.18
N ALA A 666 16.34 -12.83 8.10
CA ALA A 666 16.12 -11.39 8.02
C ALA A 666 15.07 -10.99 9.06
N THR A 667 15.43 -10.08 9.96
CA THR A 667 14.54 -9.68 11.05
C THR A 667 13.80 -8.39 10.71
N THR A 668 12.47 -8.45 10.84
CA THR A 668 11.56 -7.43 10.32
C THR A 668 11.76 -6.08 11.00
N VAL A 669 11.61 -6.02 12.32
CA VAL A 669 11.75 -4.78 13.11
C VAL A 669 13.11 -4.10 12.87
N ARG A 670 14.21 -4.86 12.87
CA ARG A 670 15.56 -4.30 12.68
C ARG A 670 15.78 -3.82 11.24
N SER A 671 15.29 -4.55 10.25
CA SER A 671 15.40 -4.14 8.85
C SER A 671 14.58 -2.89 8.56
N VAL A 672 13.35 -2.80 9.09
CA VAL A 672 12.49 -1.62 8.95
C VAL A 672 13.09 -0.40 9.64
N THR A 673 13.54 -0.53 10.89
CA THR A 673 14.18 0.58 11.62
C THR A 673 15.46 1.05 10.94
N HIS A 674 16.24 0.12 10.36
CA HIS A 674 17.42 0.46 9.58
C HIS A 674 17.09 1.27 8.33
N VAL A 675 16.08 0.85 7.55
CA VAL A 675 15.58 1.58 6.38
C VAL A 675 15.06 2.97 6.78
N ASN A 676 14.31 3.06 7.88
CA ASN A 676 13.77 4.33 8.37
C ASN A 676 14.88 5.29 8.79
N ALA A 677 15.95 4.81 9.45
CA ALA A 677 17.11 5.62 9.80
C ALA A 677 17.87 6.16 8.57
N LEU A 678 17.74 5.48 7.43
CA LEU A 678 18.32 5.86 6.13
C LEU A 678 17.37 6.66 5.24
N THR A 679 16.13 6.91 5.70
CA THR A 679 15.12 7.66 4.95
C THR A 679 15.36 9.16 5.10
N LEU A 680 15.28 9.89 3.99
CA LEU A 680 15.32 11.34 3.94
C LEU A 680 13.91 11.87 3.66
N MET A 681 13.41 12.67 4.60
CA MET A 681 12.15 13.40 4.43
C MET A 681 12.38 14.72 3.68
N SER A 682 11.44 15.08 2.80
CA SER A 682 11.46 16.32 2.05
C SER A 682 11.36 17.53 2.98
N LYS A 683 12.14 18.58 2.69
CA LYS A 683 12.02 19.88 3.35
C LYS A 683 10.92 20.67 2.64
N THR A 684 9.67 20.47 3.03
CA THR A 684 8.53 21.26 2.55
C THR A 684 8.35 22.54 3.36
N ALA A 685 7.62 23.50 2.78
CA ALA A 685 7.30 24.78 3.41
C ALA A 685 6.47 24.59 4.70
N PRO A 686 6.47 25.56 5.64
CA PRO A 686 5.71 25.45 6.88
C PRO A 686 4.23 25.16 6.60
N GLY A 687 3.73 24.00 7.05
CA GLY A 687 2.32 23.59 6.91
C GLY A 687 2.05 22.49 5.86
N GLU A 688 3.03 22.07 5.05
CA GLU A 688 2.86 20.96 4.10
C GLU A 688 3.50 19.67 4.64
N ARG A 689 2.71 18.59 4.67
CA ARG A 689 3.10 17.29 5.26
C ARG A 689 4.42 16.79 4.69
N PRO A 690 5.40 16.40 5.52
CA PRO A 690 6.68 15.89 5.06
C PRO A 690 6.46 14.61 4.24
N ARG A 691 7.02 14.57 3.03
CA ARG A 691 6.96 13.41 2.14
C ARG A 691 8.31 12.72 2.07
N ILE A 692 8.33 11.40 1.99
CA ILE A 692 9.55 10.63 1.76
C ILE A 692 10.16 11.07 0.42
N SER A 693 11.35 11.67 0.47
CA SER A 693 12.07 12.13 -0.71
C SER A 693 12.83 10.97 -1.32
N GLU A 694 13.64 10.29 -0.51
CA GLU A 694 14.41 9.12 -0.92
C GLU A 694 14.93 8.33 0.28
N VAL A 695 15.25 7.05 0.06
CA VAL A 695 15.97 6.20 1.01
C VAL A 695 17.38 5.95 0.48
N LYS A 696 18.39 6.08 1.34
CA LYS A 696 19.77 5.76 0.96
C LYS A 696 19.97 4.24 0.91
N GLU A 697 19.95 3.70 -0.31
CA GLU A 697 20.24 2.29 -0.57
C GLU A 697 21.75 2.05 -0.66
N GLN A 698 22.30 1.35 0.32
CA GLN A 698 23.75 1.14 0.47
C GLN A 698 24.06 -0.19 1.19
N ARG A 699 25.34 -0.59 1.17
CA ARG A 699 25.85 -1.84 1.80
C ARG A 699 26.71 -1.61 3.05
N VAL A 700 27.26 -0.41 3.18
CA VAL A 700 28.28 -0.06 4.18
C VAL A 700 27.76 -0.17 5.61
N THR A 701 26.54 0.29 5.88
CA THR A 701 25.98 0.25 7.25
C THR A 701 25.78 -1.18 7.73
N GLY A 702 25.28 -2.08 6.88
CA GLY A 702 25.07 -3.48 7.23
C GLY A 702 26.38 -4.16 7.61
N VAL A 703 27.43 -3.96 6.81
CA VAL A 703 28.79 -4.44 7.11
C VAL A 703 29.33 -3.82 8.41
N MET A 704 29.14 -2.51 8.61
CA MET A 704 29.58 -1.80 9.81
C MET A 704 28.88 -2.31 11.07
N ILE A 705 27.55 -2.49 11.03
CA ILE A 705 26.74 -3.05 12.12
C ILE A 705 27.23 -4.45 12.46
N ALA A 706 27.36 -5.33 11.46
CA ALA A 706 27.78 -6.72 11.66
C ALA A 706 29.21 -6.82 12.23
N THR A 707 30.11 -5.95 11.77
CA THR A 707 31.48 -5.87 12.30
C THR A 707 31.49 -5.37 13.74
N LEU A 708 30.73 -4.31 14.07
CA LEU A 708 30.63 -3.79 15.43
C LEU A 708 30.03 -4.81 16.39
N VAL A 709 29.00 -5.56 15.99
CA VAL A 709 28.44 -6.67 16.78
C VAL A 709 29.50 -7.73 17.06
N GLY A 710 30.32 -8.10 16.05
CA GLY A 710 31.42 -9.04 16.24
C GLY A 710 32.47 -8.52 17.23
N LEU A 711 32.85 -7.24 17.12
CA LEU A 711 33.79 -6.59 18.05
C LEU A 711 33.25 -6.53 19.48
N SER A 712 31.93 -6.56 19.70
CA SER A 712 31.34 -6.63 21.05
C SER A 712 31.74 -7.87 21.84
N ILE A 713 32.26 -8.93 21.20
CA ILE A 713 32.78 -10.11 21.93
C ILE A 713 33.99 -9.76 22.81
N VAL A 714 34.76 -8.73 22.43
CA VAL A 714 35.90 -8.23 23.22
C VAL A 714 35.40 -7.59 24.52
N MET A 715 34.18 -7.07 24.53
CA MET A 715 33.52 -6.53 25.72
C MET A 715 32.86 -7.63 26.58
N GLY A 716 33.26 -8.89 26.44
CA GLY A 716 32.69 -10.04 27.15
C GLY A 716 32.64 -9.86 28.67
N GLU A 717 33.63 -9.19 29.27
CA GLU A 717 33.62 -8.88 30.71
C GLU A 717 32.51 -7.91 31.12
N MET A 718 32.24 -6.87 30.31
CA MET A 718 31.07 -6.00 30.53
C MET A 718 29.76 -6.76 30.29
N LEU A 719 29.69 -7.62 29.28
CA LEU A 719 28.48 -8.39 28.97
C LEU A 719 28.09 -9.35 30.10
N ARG A 720 29.07 -9.94 30.81
CA ARG A 720 28.84 -10.79 31.99
C ARG A 720 28.23 -10.05 33.17
N GLN A 721 28.33 -8.72 33.22
CA GLN A 721 27.76 -7.94 34.31
C GLN A 721 26.25 -7.70 34.14
N ILE A 722 25.72 -7.90 32.93
CA ILE A 722 24.32 -7.63 32.62
C ILE A 722 23.41 -8.70 33.27
N PRO A 723 22.48 -8.31 34.16
CA PRO A 723 21.50 -9.22 34.72
C PRO A 723 20.46 -9.63 33.68
N LEU A 724 20.04 -10.90 33.69
CA LEU A 724 18.98 -11.40 32.81
C LEU A 724 17.65 -10.67 33.02
N ALA A 725 17.37 -10.24 34.25
CA ALA A 725 16.18 -9.46 34.59
C ALA A 725 16.07 -8.13 33.80
N VAL A 726 17.18 -7.47 33.53
CA VAL A 726 17.23 -6.25 32.68
C VAL A 726 16.79 -6.58 31.26
N LEU A 727 17.23 -7.74 30.75
CA LEU A 727 16.86 -8.18 29.40
C LEU A 727 15.39 -8.58 29.30
N PHE A 728 14.79 -9.13 30.37
CA PHE A 728 13.34 -9.35 30.44
C PHE A 728 12.58 -8.04 30.30
N GLY A 729 13.06 -6.95 30.91
CA GLY A 729 12.48 -5.61 30.74
C GLY A 729 12.52 -5.13 29.28
N ILE A 730 13.62 -5.41 28.56
CA ILE A 730 13.72 -5.12 27.13
C ILE A 730 12.80 -6.01 26.29
N PHE A 731 12.64 -7.29 26.63
CA PHE A 731 11.66 -8.15 25.96
C PHE A 731 10.24 -7.68 26.13
N LEU A 732 9.86 -7.26 27.34
CA LEU A 732 8.54 -6.67 27.58
C LEU A 732 8.36 -5.39 26.75
N TYR A 733 9.39 -4.54 26.70
CA TYR A 733 9.38 -3.34 25.87
C TYR A 733 9.15 -3.72 24.41
N MET A 734 9.98 -4.60 23.83
CA MET A 734 9.85 -5.04 22.44
C MET A 734 8.47 -5.64 22.16
N GLY A 735 7.93 -6.47 23.06
CA GLY A 735 6.59 -7.07 22.95
C GLY A 735 5.43 -6.07 23.02
N VAL A 736 5.54 -5.00 23.81
CA VAL A 736 4.49 -3.96 23.88
C VAL A 736 4.60 -3.00 22.70
N THR A 737 5.83 -2.59 22.34
CA THR A 737 6.07 -1.66 21.23
C THR A 737 5.76 -2.24 19.85
N SER A 738 5.71 -3.57 19.75
CA SER A 738 5.33 -4.30 18.54
C SER A 738 3.82 -4.34 18.29
N LEU A 739 2.99 -4.10 19.31
CA LEU A 739 1.54 -3.99 19.14
C LEU A 739 1.12 -2.67 18.49
N THR A 740 1.89 -1.60 18.70
CA THR A 740 1.65 -0.30 18.04
C THR A 740 1.92 -0.38 16.55
N GLY A 741 0.91 -0.04 15.74
CA GLY A 741 0.97 -0.03 14.28
C GLY A 741 0.36 -1.26 13.61
N ILE A 742 -0.11 -2.27 14.36
CA ILE A 742 -0.83 -3.42 13.80
C ILE A 742 -2.33 -3.05 13.69
N GLN A 743 -2.90 -3.05 12.48
CA GLN A 743 -4.32 -2.71 12.26
C GLN A 743 -5.26 -3.64 13.03
N LEU A 744 -4.95 -4.94 13.15
CA LEU A 744 -5.66 -5.86 14.02
C LEU A 744 -5.75 -5.37 15.47
N PHE A 745 -4.65 -4.83 16.04
CA PHE A 745 -4.64 -4.31 17.41
C PHE A 745 -5.45 -3.02 17.53
N GLU A 746 -5.37 -2.14 16.54
CA GLU A 746 -6.20 -0.93 16.46
C GLU A 746 -7.69 -1.31 16.39
N ARG A 747 -8.06 -2.24 15.51
CA ARG A 747 -9.43 -2.78 15.40
C ARG A 747 -9.90 -3.49 16.67
N LEU A 748 -9.00 -4.12 17.41
CA LEU A 748 -9.30 -4.70 18.73
C LEU A 748 -9.64 -3.59 19.74
N LEU A 749 -8.92 -2.47 19.73
CA LEU A 749 -9.26 -1.31 20.55
C LEU A 749 -10.59 -0.67 20.12
N LEU A 750 -10.91 -0.66 18.81
CA LEU A 750 -12.21 -0.20 18.32
C LEU A 750 -13.39 -1.03 18.86
N ILE A 751 -13.21 -2.32 19.18
CA ILE A 751 -14.26 -3.13 19.83
C ILE A 751 -14.60 -2.59 21.23
N LEU A 752 -13.60 -2.06 21.94
CA LEU A 752 -13.76 -1.50 23.29
C LEU A 752 -14.18 -0.03 23.26
N MET A 753 -14.12 0.62 22.10
CA MET A 753 -14.44 2.03 21.94
C MET A 753 -15.90 2.21 21.50
N HIS A 754 -16.55 3.26 22.01
CA HIS A 754 -17.92 3.57 21.61
C HIS A 754 -17.96 4.05 20.13
N PRO A 755 -18.92 3.63 19.29
CA PRO A 755 -18.99 3.94 17.86
C PRO A 755 -18.88 5.44 17.49
N LYS A 756 -19.32 6.33 18.38
CA LYS A 756 -19.22 7.79 18.21
C LYS A 756 -17.80 8.34 18.20
N HIS A 757 -16.84 7.64 18.78
CA HIS A 757 -15.43 8.06 18.85
C HIS A 757 -14.57 7.36 17.82
N HIS A 758 -15.18 6.64 16.86
CA HIS A 758 -14.43 5.95 15.82
C HIS A 758 -13.67 6.96 14.94
N PRO A 759 -12.35 6.76 14.72
CA PRO A 759 -11.57 7.59 13.81
C PRO A 759 -12.00 7.39 12.37
N GLU A 760 -11.75 8.39 11.52
CA GLU A 760 -12.10 8.40 10.10
C GLU A 760 -11.13 7.55 9.24
N HIS A 761 -10.97 6.27 9.59
CA HIS A 761 -10.19 5.34 8.76
C HIS A 761 -11.03 4.72 7.63
N PRO A 762 -10.45 4.39 6.46
CA PRO A 762 -11.18 3.82 5.33
C PRO A 762 -11.98 2.56 5.67
N TYR A 763 -11.45 1.70 6.54
CA TYR A 763 -12.14 0.48 6.99
C TYR A 763 -13.27 0.73 8.00
N VAL A 764 -13.32 1.90 8.63
CA VAL A 764 -14.41 2.33 9.52
C VAL A 764 -15.54 2.99 8.72
N VAL A 765 -15.18 3.76 7.68
CA VAL A 765 -16.14 4.51 6.86
C VAL A 765 -16.76 3.65 5.76
N LYS A 766 -15.99 2.75 5.14
CA LYS A 766 -16.44 1.95 3.99
C LYS A 766 -17.08 0.61 4.36
N VAL A 767 -16.94 0.15 5.60
CA VAL A 767 -17.45 -1.17 6.04
C VAL A 767 -18.31 -0.99 7.28
N CYS A 768 -19.45 -1.68 7.32
CA CYS A 768 -20.32 -1.66 8.50
C CYS A 768 -19.60 -2.18 9.74
N THR A 769 -19.76 -1.49 10.88
CA THR A 769 -19.08 -1.78 12.16
C THR A 769 -19.19 -3.24 12.60
N TRP A 770 -20.36 -3.87 12.46
CA TRP A 770 -20.54 -5.28 12.80
C TRP A 770 -19.72 -6.24 11.92
N ARG A 771 -19.60 -5.95 10.62
CA ARG A 771 -18.79 -6.76 9.69
C ARG A 771 -17.30 -6.59 9.96
N MET A 772 -16.86 -5.38 10.30
CA MET A 772 -15.50 -5.13 10.78
C MET A 772 -15.20 -5.96 12.04
N HIS A 773 -16.09 -5.96 13.04
CA HIS A 773 -15.89 -6.77 14.25
C HIS A 773 -15.90 -8.28 13.96
N LEU A 774 -16.76 -8.76 13.06
CA LEU A 774 -16.76 -10.16 12.64
C LEU A 774 -15.42 -10.56 12.02
N PHE A 775 -14.84 -9.71 11.17
CA PHE A 775 -13.52 -9.93 10.58
C PHE A 775 -12.43 -10.02 11.65
N THR A 776 -12.40 -9.07 12.59
CA THR A 776 -11.47 -9.07 13.73
C THR A 776 -11.65 -10.34 14.60
N CYS A 777 -12.88 -10.79 14.84
CA CYS A 777 -13.16 -12.04 15.56
C CYS A 777 -12.59 -13.27 14.85
N VAL A 778 -12.66 -13.32 13.52
CA VAL A 778 -12.02 -14.40 12.73
C VAL A 778 -10.50 -14.38 12.89
N GLN A 779 -9.87 -13.21 12.85
CA GLN A 779 -8.43 -13.08 13.10
C GLN A 779 -8.05 -13.55 14.51
N LEU A 780 -8.80 -13.12 15.53
CA LEU A 780 -8.59 -13.55 16.92
C LEU A 780 -8.75 -15.07 17.09
N SER A 781 -9.73 -15.67 16.42
CA SER A 781 -9.91 -17.14 16.43
C SER A 781 -8.69 -17.86 15.84
N CYS A 782 -8.11 -17.34 14.75
CA CYS A 782 -6.87 -17.87 14.17
C CYS A 782 -5.70 -17.74 15.15
N ILE A 783 -5.57 -16.61 15.84
CA ILE A 783 -4.52 -16.39 16.84
C ILE A 783 -4.67 -17.36 18.01
N VAL A 784 -5.89 -17.56 18.52
CA VAL A 784 -6.16 -18.53 19.60
C VAL A 784 -5.79 -19.94 19.15
N LEU A 785 -6.17 -20.34 17.93
CA LEU A 785 -5.78 -21.64 17.38
C LEU A 785 -4.26 -21.81 17.30
N LEU A 786 -3.56 -20.82 16.76
CA LEU A 786 -2.10 -20.83 16.67
C LEU A 786 -1.45 -20.84 18.05
N TRP A 787 -2.00 -20.13 19.04
CA TRP A 787 -1.53 -20.10 20.42
C TRP A 787 -1.66 -21.46 21.12
N VAL A 788 -2.80 -22.13 20.94
CA VAL A 788 -3.05 -23.46 21.50
C VAL A 788 -2.05 -24.46 20.93
N VAL A 789 -1.83 -24.44 19.61
CA VAL A 789 -0.88 -25.34 18.97
C VAL A 789 0.56 -25.04 19.40
N LYS A 790 0.94 -23.75 19.48
CA LYS A 790 2.24 -23.32 19.99
C LYS A 790 2.49 -23.77 21.44
N SER A 791 1.45 -23.82 22.28
CA SER A 791 1.56 -24.22 23.69
C SER A 791 1.54 -25.75 23.87
N SER A 792 1.17 -26.49 22.84
CA SER A 792 1.12 -27.95 22.84
C SER A 792 2.47 -28.57 22.41
N PRO A 793 2.67 -29.89 22.63
CA PRO A 793 3.79 -30.62 22.04
C PRO A 793 3.83 -30.59 20.50
N ALA A 794 2.70 -30.23 19.87
CA ALA A 794 2.60 -30.01 18.43
C ALA A 794 3.05 -28.60 17.99
N SER A 795 3.83 -27.89 18.81
CA SER A 795 4.39 -26.55 18.46
C SER A 795 5.19 -26.56 17.15
N LEU A 796 5.74 -27.70 16.77
CA LEU A 796 6.39 -27.93 15.47
C LEU A 796 5.45 -27.77 14.28
N ALA A 797 4.13 -27.87 14.45
CA ALA A 797 3.15 -27.64 13.38
C ALA A 797 2.83 -26.15 13.15
N PHE A 798 3.34 -25.26 14.01
CA PHE A 798 3.03 -23.83 14.02
C PHE A 798 3.17 -23.14 12.64
N PRO A 799 4.25 -23.33 11.86
CA PRO A 799 4.42 -22.66 10.58
C PRO A 799 3.45 -23.16 9.50
N PHE A 800 3.03 -24.42 9.56
CA PHE A 800 2.03 -24.96 8.62
C PHE A 800 0.66 -24.33 8.84
N LEU A 801 0.26 -24.14 10.10
CA LEU A 801 -1.00 -23.49 10.43
C LEU A 801 -0.98 -22.01 10.09
N LEU A 802 0.18 -21.36 10.19
CA LEU A 802 0.35 -20.00 9.71
C LEU A 802 0.17 -19.93 8.20
N ILE A 803 0.76 -20.85 7.43
CA ILE A 803 0.51 -20.90 5.98
C ILE A 803 -0.97 -21.16 5.68
N LEU A 804 -1.67 -21.95 6.50
CA LEU A 804 -3.10 -22.25 6.33
C LEU A 804 -4.00 -21.00 6.48
N THR A 805 -3.54 -19.92 7.10
CA THR A 805 -4.30 -18.66 7.14
C THR A 805 -4.38 -17.98 5.76
N VAL A 806 -3.44 -18.25 4.86
CA VAL A 806 -3.43 -17.73 3.49
C VAL A 806 -4.61 -18.25 2.65
N PRO A 807 -4.83 -19.58 2.50
CA PRO A 807 -6.00 -20.10 1.81
C PRO A 807 -7.30 -19.79 2.57
N LEU A 808 -7.28 -19.69 3.90
CA LEU A 808 -8.44 -19.20 4.67
C LEU A 808 -8.87 -17.81 4.19
N ARG A 809 -7.93 -16.86 4.10
CA ARG A 809 -8.20 -15.51 3.58
C ARG A 809 -8.62 -15.53 2.11
N ARG A 810 -8.01 -16.38 1.28
CA ARG A 810 -8.26 -16.38 -0.17
C ARG A 810 -9.55 -17.08 -0.59
N PHE A 811 -9.93 -18.17 0.05
CA PHE A 811 -11.04 -19.02 -0.40
C PHE A 811 -12.25 -18.98 0.52
N ILE A 812 -12.06 -18.77 1.82
CA ILE A 812 -13.14 -18.85 2.81
C ILE A 812 -13.72 -17.45 3.06
N LEU A 813 -12.89 -16.43 3.30
CA LEU A 813 -13.37 -15.07 3.59
C LEU A 813 -14.20 -14.44 2.45
N PRO A 814 -13.89 -14.60 1.16
CA PRO A 814 -14.71 -14.07 0.07
C PRO A 814 -16.12 -14.68 -0.04
N ARG A 815 -16.39 -15.80 0.66
CA ARG A 815 -17.74 -16.35 0.76
C ARG A 815 -18.63 -15.59 1.75
N PHE A 816 -18.03 -14.89 2.71
CA PHE A 816 -18.73 -14.17 3.78
C PHE A 816 -18.68 -12.64 3.62
N PHE A 817 -17.70 -12.12 2.88
CA PHE A 817 -17.46 -10.69 2.69
C PHE A 817 -17.37 -10.34 1.21
N HIS A 818 -17.82 -9.13 0.84
CA HIS A 818 -17.64 -8.67 -0.53
C HIS A 818 -16.18 -8.29 -0.79
N GLU A 819 -15.71 -8.42 -2.03
CA GLU A 819 -14.32 -8.06 -2.37
C GLU A 819 -13.98 -6.61 -2.04
N ARG A 820 -14.95 -5.68 -2.14
CA ARG A 820 -14.77 -4.28 -1.74
C ARG A 820 -14.53 -4.11 -0.24
N GLU A 821 -15.24 -4.89 0.59
CA GLU A 821 -15.10 -4.86 2.05
C GLU A 821 -13.75 -5.48 2.47
N LEU A 822 -13.40 -6.63 1.89
CA LEU A 822 -12.09 -7.25 2.13
C LEU A 822 -10.96 -6.35 1.67
N LYS A 823 -11.13 -5.66 0.54
CA LYS A 823 -10.15 -4.69 0.07
C LYS A 823 -10.01 -3.48 0.99
N ALA A 824 -11.09 -3.03 1.64
CA ALA A 824 -11.01 -1.96 2.65
C ALA A 824 -10.40 -2.46 3.98
N LEU A 825 -10.68 -3.71 4.37
CA LEU A 825 -10.17 -4.32 5.61
C LEU A 825 -8.71 -4.80 5.50
N ASP A 826 -8.24 -5.04 4.28
CA ASP A 826 -6.87 -5.41 3.92
C ASP A 826 -6.17 -4.29 3.10
N SER A 827 -6.76 -3.09 2.97
CA SER A 827 -6.07 -1.99 2.29
C SER A 827 -4.98 -1.46 3.20
N GLU A 828 -3.75 -1.56 2.74
CA GLU A 828 -2.61 -0.86 3.33
C GLU A 828 -2.62 0.64 3.03
N ASP A 829 -3.59 1.14 2.25
CA ASP A 829 -3.82 2.55 1.88
C ASP A 829 -4.27 3.41 3.09
N VAL A 830 -3.56 3.29 4.21
CA VAL A 830 -3.49 4.36 5.19
C VAL A 830 -2.41 5.30 4.64
N GLU A 831 -2.82 6.35 3.92
CA GLU A 831 -1.97 7.54 3.89
C GLU A 831 -1.68 7.86 5.36
N PRO A 832 -0.40 7.97 5.79
CA PRO A 832 -0.08 8.22 7.18
C PRO A 832 -0.85 9.47 7.62
N ASN A 833 -1.51 9.40 8.77
CA ASN A 833 -2.41 10.46 9.20
C ASN A 833 -1.57 11.57 9.83
N PHE A 834 -0.88 12.34 8.99
CA PHE A 834 0.14 13.32 9.38
C PHE A 834 -0.38 14.56 10.14
N ASP A 835 -1.63 14.58 10.63
CA ASP A 835 -2.20 15.69 11.40
C ASP A 835 -2.79 15.22 12.74
N GLU A 836 -2.02 15.36 13.82
CA GLU A 836 -2.26 16.32 14.92
C GLU A 836 -1.09 16.20 15.93
N ASP A 837 -0.54 17.33 16.37
CA ASP A 837 0.40 17.46 17.50
C ASP A 837 1.90 17.11 17.32
N GLY A 838 2.55 17.43 16.19
CA GLY A 838 4.04 17.44 16.15
C GLY A 838 4.70 16.14 16.67
N GLN A 839 4.00 15.03 16.49
CA GLN A 839 4.39 13.69 16.90
C GLN A 839 5.37 13.15 15.86
N ASP A 840 6.47 12.57 16.33
CA ASP A 840 7.56 12.10 15.47
C ASP A 840 7.07 10.97 14.55
N GLU A 841 7.40 11.08 13.26
CA GLU A 841 7.02 10.29 12.07
C GLU A 841 7.24 8.76 12.15
N TYR A 842 7.65 8.21 13.30
CA TYR A 842 8.14 6.84 13.44
C TYR A 842 7.15 5.86 14.10
N ASN A 843 6.01 6.34 14.60
CA ASN A 843 5.00 5.48 15.25
C ASN A 843 3.84 5.08 14.32
N GLU A 844 3.62 5.77 13.20
CA GLU A 844 2.46 5.55 12.31
C GLU A 844 2.77 4.66 11.10
N LEU A 845 4.05 4.39 10.81
CA LEU A 845 4.40 3.36 9.86
C LEU A 845 4.08 2.01 10.49
N HIS A 846 3.21 1.24 9.83
CA HIS A 846 2.95 -0.17 10.13
C HIS A 846 4.31 -0.83 10.38
N MET A 847 4.59 -1.16 11.64
CA MET A 847 5.73 -1.99 12.03
C MET A 847 5.22 -3.42 12.05
N PRO A 848 5.35 -4.17 10.95
CA PRO A 848 5.25 -5.61 11.02
C PRO A 848 6.44 -6.08 11.86
N VAL A 849 6.14 -6.89 12.85
CA VAL A 849 7.09 -7.35 13.87
C VAL A 849 7.62 -8.71 13.49
#